data_AF-A0A4D7B5X9-F1
#
_entry.id   AF-A0A4D7B5X9-F1
#
_cell.length_a   1.000
_cell.length_b   1.000
_cell.length_c   1.000
_cell.angle_alpha   90.00
_cell.angle_beta   90.00
_cell.angle_gamma   90.00
#
_symmetry.space_group_name_H-M   'P 1'
#
loop_
_entity.id
_entity.type
_entity.pdbx_description
1 polymer ?
#
loop_
_entity_poly.entity_id
_entity_poly.type
_entity_poly.pdbx_seq_one_letter_code
_entity_poly.pdbx_strand_id
1 'polypeptide(L)'
;MPIRFEKYRIKDGDFANAATVNPILKDLDVRTAAIEDKAVSFDQEKAKFVSAGLARLDEIMAPIVENLNDYASLGAILTTSSASQIEVSVDRKVFIVDADHRRQFAPAAYLAMIKTGEPTEAMLGSLVAYDPTSGELTIDVDRAAGSGFHAGWTISAASATDNAAAIPAVHGHRVAAEAAAVQALSRRDEAAQSSADALAARDVALAEAAAADSSRNQAQIAQGQTETAAAAAIAHMRGFLGVHTSPPATQTDGTPLAVGNWYFHEVPGPPATYYIDFVASIAPVTWRSLVAASDTSVTSFNGRVGGVNPTAGDYSAALVTGTAPAGLSGTTVQAILNAIGTGLAARPLTTRTVTGSGLASGGGDLTADRAITVTAASQAQAIAGSDNATAMTPLRTAEAIAALAPSASQTVAGIVRLATGAEATAGTSTTLAVDPAGLKQALDAKIAAITGAAPAALDTFVEFANALGNDPNFATTITTSLATKLPAASYSAADVMAKLQTVDGAGSGLDADLIDGQHAAAFALGATTITAGTGLTGGGTLAASRTLAFDSAWGDARYALGTTAIAAGTGLSGGGSLAASRSLAFDTAWGDARYAVKAGAALSGAVTLNGRLSAIDTNSTAMATATGGLGSLEIRSSGATSAAMIGFHRPNAFAAYFGLDSDNQWKVGGWSTGALAYTLWHSGNFTPAGYFNNQVSAWKNTNDGHPRMHFENAGPSTWRGYGSWFHQWQDGAGAVRAFLEGAGNFYATGNVVAYYSDRRLKDEIRPIDDWRAIIEGIRGVRFRWNGIGRQLVGEAEAGQDQVGFIAQEVASVLPQGVAEQLLQYQDEHKTPRTDVPVDPADPYLTVRPEKLIPVLVQAVKGLMAEVDSLKANLAKEVA
;
A
#
# COMPACT_ATOMS: atom_id res chain seq x y z
N MET A 1 -24.40 45.78 35.97
CA MET A 1 -23.20 46.64 35.79
C MET A 1 -23.65 48.10 35.86
N PRO A 2 -22.85 49.04 36.39
CA PRO A 2 -23.20 50.46 36.35
C PRO A 2 -23.29 50.94 34.89
N ILE A 3 -24.32 51.73 34.58
CA ILE A 3 -24.60 52.25 33.24
C ILE A 3 -23.54 53.29 32.85
N ARG A 4 -22.57 52.89 32.02
CA ARG A 4 -21.45 53.76 31.56
C ARG A 4 -21.82 54.73 30.43
N PHE A 5 -23.09 54.87 30.08
CA PHE A 5 -23.55 55.61 28.89
C PHE A 5 -23.02 57.06 28.85
N GLU A 6 -22.99 57.73 30.00
CA GLU A 6 -22.50 59.11 30.12
C GLU A 6 -20.99 59.26 29.85
N LYS A 7 -20.20 58.18 30.04
CA LYS A 7 -18.77 58.15 29.71
C LYS A 7 -18.51 58.02 28.20
N TYR A 8 -19.50 57.58 27.43
CA TYR A 8 -19.40 57.33 25.98
C TYR A 8 -20.30 58.26 25.16
N ARG A 9 -20.76 59.37 25.75
CA ARG A 9 -21.62 60.37 25.09
C ARG A 9 -20.78 61.27 24.17
N ILE A 10 -20.80 60.94 22.89
CA ILE A 10 -20.11 61.66 21.81
C ILE A 10 -20.83 62.99 21.50
N LYS A 11 -20.09 64.06 21.21
CA LYS A 11 -20.57 65.35 20.70
C LYS A 11 -20.06 65.59 19.27
N ASP A 12 -20.66 66.54 18.55
CA ASP A 12 -20.18 66.92 17.21
C ASP A 12 -18.71 67.36 17.27
N GLY A 13 -17.89 66.73 16.41
CA GLY A 13 -16.43 66.92 16.34
C GLY A 13 -15.59 65.83 17.03
N ASP A 14 -16.13 65.08 18.00
CA ASP A 14 -15.34 64.12 18.80
C ASP A 14 -14.76 62.95 17.97
N PHE A 15 -15.40 62.57 16.86
CA PHE A 15 -14.91 61.51 15.96
C PHE A 15 -13.57 61.84 15.28
N ALA A 16 -13.16 63.11 15.23
CA ALA A 16 -11.85 63.51 14.71
C ALA A 16 -10.72 63.40 15.76
N ASN A 17 -11.03 63.10 17.03
CA ASN A 17 -10.05 63.03 18.10
C ASN A 17 -9.77 61.57 18.54
N ALA A 18 -8.60 61.06 18.15
CA ALA A 18 -8.14 59.72 18.53
C ALA A 18 -8.08 59.50 20.06
N ALA A 19 -7.88 60.54 20.86
CA ALA A 19 -7.88 60.44 22.32
C ALA A 19 -9.27 60.13 22.91
N THR A 20 -10.35 60.50 22.22
CA THR A 20 -11.73 60.19 22.63
C THR A 20 -12.19 58.84 22.07
N VAL A 21 -11.82 58.51 20.82
CA VAL A 21 -12.28 57.29 20.13
C VAL A 21 -11.54 56.02 20.61
N ASN A 22 -10.22 56.06 20.77
CA ASN A 22 -9.42 54.87 21.09
C ASN A 22 -9.80 54.19 22.43
N PRO A 23 -10.10 54.92 23.53
CA PRO A 23 -10.56 54.29 24.77
C PRO A 23 -11.91 53.57 24.65
N ILE A 24 -12.80 54.07 23.78
CA ILE A 24 -14.13 53.49 23.54
C ILE A 24 -13.98 52.19 22.75
N LEU A 25 -13.19 52.22 21.66
CA LEU A 25 -12.88 51.02 20.89
C LEU A 25 -12.18 49.96 21.74
N LYS A 26 -11.27 50.35 22.64
CA LYS A 26 -10.57 49.43 23.55
C LYS A 26 -11.48 48.78 24.61
N ASP A 27 -12.48 49.49 25.13
CA ASP A 27 -13.48 48.90 26.06
C ASP A 27 -14.48 48.01 25.30
N LEU A 28 -14.77 48.30 24.03
CA LEU A 28 -15.54 47.43 23.12
C LEU A 28 -14.78 46.15 22.76
N ASP A 29 -13.50 46.26 22.42
CA ASP A 29 -12.60 45.16 22.09
C ASP A 29 -12.47 44.17 23.27
N VAL A 30 -12.16 44.67 24.47
CA VAL A 30 -12.12 43.85 25.70
C VAL A 30 -13.45 43.16 26.00
N ARG A 31 -14.59 43.80 25.71
CA ARG A 31 -15.92 43.20 25.86
C ARG A 31 -16.22 42.15 24.79
N THR A 32 -15.70 42.32 23.58
CA THR A 32 -15.87 41.39 22.45
C THR A 32 -15.03 40.15 22.70
N ALA A 33 -13.74 40.32 23.04
CA ALA A 33 -12.86 39.23 23.49
C ALA A 33 -13.46 38.44 24.68
N ALA A 34 -14.03 39.11 25.68
CA ALA A 34 -14.69 38.45 26.82
C ALA A 34 -16.05 37.77 26.50
N ILE A 35 -16.57 37.95 25.28
CA ILE A 35 -17.73 37.23 24.73
C ILE A 35 -17.25 36.10 23.82
N GLU A 36 -16.20 36.31 23.02
CA GLU A 36 -15.55 35.29 22.18
C GLU A 36 -14.96 34.16 23.04
N ASP A 37 -14.32 34.47 24.16
CA ASP A 37 -13.81 33.49 25.14
C ASP A 37 -14.94 32.67 25.80
N LYS A 38 -16.19 33.16 25.76
CA LYS A 38 -17.40 32.43 26.19
C LYS A 38 -18.09 31.67 25.07
N ALA A 39 -17.89 32.04 23.81
CA ALA A 39 -18.48 31.36 22.66
C ALA A 39 -18.01 29.90 22.57
N VAL A 40 -16.80 29.61 23.07
CA VAL A 40 -16.19 28.26 23.12
C VAL A 40 -16.97 27.29 24.03
N SER A 41 -17.78 27.76 24.99
CA SER A 41 -18.41 26.86 25.97
C SER A 41 -19.73 26.22 25.53
N PHE A 42 -20.45 26.78 24.55
CA PHE A 42 -21.78 26.25 24.20
C PHE A 42 -21.71 24.95 23.40
N ASP A 43 -20.82 24.85 22.41
CA ASP A 43 -20.68 23.62 21.62
C ASP A 43 -20.06 22.46 22.43
N GLN A 44 -19.18 22.77 23.39
CA GLN A 44 -18.65 21.77 24.33
C GLN A 44 -19.73 21.23 25.28
N GLU A 45 -20.56 22.09 25.87
CA GLU A 45 -21.68 21.64 26.73
C GLU A 45 -22.78 20.94 25.92
N LYS A 46 -23.05 21.39 24.68
CA LYS A 46 -23.93 20.67 23.74
C LYS A 46 -23.39 19.27 23.43
N ALA A 47 -22.08 19.12 23.21
CA ALA A 47 -21.47 17.81 22.99
C ALA A 47 -21.62 16.88 24.21
N LYS A 48 -21.42 17.39 25.44
CA LYS A 48 -21.68 16.65 26.68
C LYS A 48 -23.14 16.26 26.86
N PHE A 49 -24.07 17.16 26.53
CA PHE A 49 -25.51 16.88 26.62
C PHE A 49 -25.94 15.82 25.60
N VAL A 50 -25.41 15.87 24.37
CA VAL A 50 -25.66 14.87 23.33
C VAL A 50 -25.05 13.52 23.69
N SER A 51 -23.83 13.46 24.23
CA SER A 51 -23.22 12.18 24.64
C SER A 51 -23.94 11.55 25.84
N ALA A 52 -24.32 12.34 26.84
CA ALA A 52 -25.13 11.87 27.96
C ALA A 52 -26.54 11.42 27.49
N GLY A 53 -27.14 12.12 26.54
CA GLY A 53 -28.42 11.76 25.94
C GLY A 53 -28.36 10.44 25.15
N LEU A 54 -27.29 10.23 24.37
CA LEU A 54 -27.06 8.99 23.62
C LEU A 54 -26.81 7.81 24.56
N ALA A 55 -25.95 7.94 25.57
CA ALA A 55 -25.71 6.88 26.55
C ALA A 55 -27.00 6.47 27.28
N ARG A 56 -27.88 7.44 27.59
CA ARG A 56 -29.19 7.18 28.20
C ARG A 56 -30.17 6.50 27.24
N LEU A 57 -30.06 6.79 25.93
CA LEU A 57 -30.86 6.15 24.89
C LEU A 57 -30.44 4.70 24.69
N ASP A 58 -29.14 4.40 24.63
CA ASP A 58 -28.62 3.04 24.52
C ASP A 58 -28.99 2.20 25.76
N GLU A 59 -28.86 2.75 26.97
CA GLU A 59 -29.26 2.09 28.24
C GLU A 59 -30.76 1.69 28.25
N ILE A 60 -31.62 2.43 27.56
CA ILE A 60 -33.06 2.15 27.45
C ILE A 60 -33.39 1.25 26.25
N MET A 61 -32.74 1.46 25.11
CA MET A 61 -33.08 0.80 23.85
C MET A 61 -32.41 -0.55 23.67
N ALA A 62 -31.22 -0.79 24.24
CA ALA A 62 -30.54 -2.08 24.16
C ALA A 62 -31.42 -3.27 24.55
N PRO A 63 -32.04 -3.32 25.75
CA PRO A 63 -32.92 -4.44 26.12
C PRO A 63 -34.19 -4.51 25.25
N ILE A 64 -34.68 -3.39 24.71
CA ILE A 64 -35.85 -3.39 23.81
C ILE A 64 -35.48 -4.01 22.45
N VAL A 65 -34.32 -3.66 21.90
CA VAL A 65 -33.81 -4.18 20.62
C VAL A 65 -33.41 -5.65 20.73
N GLU A 66 -32.87 -6.07 21.87
CA GLU A 66 -32.55 -7.47 22.18
C GLU A 66 -33.84 -8.32 22.18
N ASN A 67 -34.86 -7.93 22.96
CA ASN A 67 -36.18 -8.56 22.92
C ASN A 67 -36.82 -8.52 21.51
N LEU A 68 -36.67 -7.42 20.75
CA LEU A 68 -37.25 -7.32 19.41
C LEU A 68 -36.60 -8.29 18.42
N ASN A 69 -35.29 -8.55 18.55
CA ASN A 69 -34.58 -9.52 17.72
C ASN A 69 -35.03 -10.96 18.04
N ASP A 70 -35.25 -11.28 19.32
CA ASP A 70 -35.80 -12.58 19.71
C ASP A 70 -37.22 -12.78 19.16
N TYR A 71 -38.08 -11.76 19.25
CA TYR A 71 -39.44 -11.80 18.67
C TYR A 71 -39.48 -11.78 17.13
N ALA A 72 -38.44 -11.27 16.45
CA ALA A 72 -38.37 -11.25 14.99
C ALA A 72 -37.98 -12.61 14.38
N SER A 73 -37.50 -13.56 15.19
CA SER A 73 -37.13 -14.90 14.75
C SER A 73 -38.35 -15.83 14.64
N LEU A 74 -38.91 -15.93 13.42
CA LEU A 74 -39.96 -16.91 13.08
C LEU A 74 -39.60 -18.37 13.43
N GLY A 75 -38.30 -18.70 13.51
CA GLY A 75 -37.83 -20.03 13.93
C GLY A 75 -37.90 -20.28 15.44
N ALA A 76 -37.75 -19.24 16.27
CA ALA A 76 -37.82 -19.34 17.73
C ALA A 76 -39.26 -19.58 18.20
N ILE A 77 -40.25 -18.93 17.58
CA ILE A 77 -41.68 -19.09 17.88
C ILE A 77 -42.18 -20.52 17.58
N LEU A 78 -41.57 -21.20 16.61
CA LEU A 78 -41.97 -22.54 16.15
C LEU A 78 -41.14 -23.69 16.77
N THR A 79 -40.28 -23.39 17.75
CA THR A 79 -39.38 -24.35 18.40
C THR A 79 -39.48 -24.22 19.91
N THR A 80 -39.39 -25.34 20.65
CA THR A 80 -39.34 -25.34 22.11
C THR A 80 -38.60 -26.56 22.65
N SER A 81 -38.29 -26.54 23.94
CA SER A 81 -37.75 -27.67 24.70
C SER A 81 -38.78 -28.27 25.66
N SER A 82 -38.56 -29.54 26.03
CA SER A 82 -39.32 -30.25 27.07
C SER A 82 -38.44 -31.25 27.83
N ALA A 83 -38.37 -31.10 29.16
CA ALA A 83 -37.72 -32.06 30.05
C ALA A 83 -38.54 -33.35 30.32
N SER A 84 -39.70 -33.56 29.67
CA SER A 84 -40.58 -34.71 29.94
C SER A 84 -39.96 -36.06 29.59
N GLN A 85 -40.10 -37.04 30.49
CA GLN A 85 -39.65 -38.41 30.26
C GLN A 85 -40.70 -39.21 29.49
N ILE A 86 -40.43 -39.49 28.20
CA ILE A 86 -41.37 -40.07 27.24
C ILE A 86 -40.75 -41.29 26.57
N GLU A 87 -41.54 -42.34 26.37
CA GLU A 87 -41.16 -43.52 25.58
C GLU A 87 -41.23 -43.23 24.08
N VAL A 88 -40.19 -43.64 23.33
CA VAL A 88 -40.18 -43.61 21.86
C VAL A 88 -41.06 -44.75 21.32
N SER A 89 -42.30 -44.42 20.95
CA SER A 89 -43.27 -45.34 20.38
C SER A 89 -44.39 -44.61 19.60
N VAL A 90 -45.12 -45.35 18.76
CA VAL A 90 -46.17 -44.86 17.86
C VAL A 90 -47.52 -44.93 18.57
N ASP A 91 -47.79 -43.91 19.39
CA ASP A 91 -49.01 -43.71 20.17
C ASP A 91 -49.09 -42.26 20.65
N ARG A 92 -50.21 -41.88 21.29
CA ARG A 92 -50.43 -40.50 21.74
C ARG A 92 -49.53 -40.14 22.91
N LYS A 93 -48.69 -39.12 22.74
CA LYS A 93 -47.77 -38.59 23.75
C LYS A 93 -48.22 -37.25 24.31
N VAL A 94 -47.75 -36.93 25.50
CA VAL A 94 -47.98 -35.66 26.19
C VAL A 94 -46.65 -35.12 26.68
N PHE A 95 -46.24 -33.96 26.18
CA PHE A 95 -45.02 -33.27 26.59
C PHE A 95 -45.37 -32.07 27.47
N ILE A 96 -44.52 -31.74 28.44
CA ILE A 96 -44.60 -30.50 29.21
C ILE A 96 -43.52 -29.55 28.68
N VAL A 97 -43.95 -28.48 28.02
CA VAL A 97 -43.08 -27.42 27.53
C VAL A 97 -42.41 -26.70 28.70
N ASP A 98 -41.13 -26.40 28.57
CA ASP A 98 -40.35 -25.71 29.61
C ASP A 98 -40.89 -24.28 29.86
N ALA A 99 -40.87 -23.84 31.11
CA ALA A 99 -41.66 -22.70 31.58
C ALA A 99 -41.42 -21.40 30.82
N ASP A 100 -40.17 -21.14 30.43
CA ASP A 100 -39.72 -19.89 29.80
C ASP A 100 -40.25 -19.75 28.35
N HIS A 101 -40.53 -20.86 27.68
CA HIS A 101 -40.98 -20.88 26.27
C HIS A 101 -42.52 -20.92 26.11
N ARG A 102 -43.28 -21.27 27.17
CA ARG A 102 -44.73 -21.58 27.07
C ARG A 102 -45.62 -20.49 26.46
N ARG A 103 -45.27 -19.23 26.69
CA ARG A 103 -46.06 -18.07 26.20
C ARG A 103 -45.67 -17.62 24.80
N GLN A 104 -44.56 -18.12 24.28
CA GLN A 104 -43.97 -17.70 23.00
C GLN A 104 -44.08 -18.80 21.94
N PHE A 105 -44.09 -20.08 22.36
CA PHE A 105 -44.22 -21.22 21.48
C PHE A 105 -45.62 -21.32 20.85
N ALA A 106 -45.66 -21.29 19.51
CA ALA A 106 -46.85 -21.56 18.71
C ALA A 106 -46.66 -22.90 17.97
N PRO A 107 -47.21 -24.02 18.45
CA PRO A 107 -47.01 -25.32 17.82
C PRO A 107 -47.62 -25.35 16.42
N ALA A 108 -46.85 -25.84 15.45
CA ALA A 108 -47.34 -26.17 14.12
C ALA A 108 -48.29 -27.38 14.16
N ALA A 109 -49.12 -27.54 13.11
CA ALA A 109 -50.05 -28.65 12.98
C ALA A 109 -49.37 -30.04 12.95
N TYR A 110 -48.09 -30.09 12.61
CA TYR A 110 -47.27 -31.28 12.57
C TYR A 110 -45.88 -30.98 13.15
N LEU A 111 -45.37 -31.88 13.99
CA LEU A 111 -44.24 -31.62 14.88
C LEU A 111 -43.21 -32.76 14.83
N ALA A 112 -41.94 -32.39 14.96
CA ALA A 112 -40.82 -33.28 15.22
C ALA A 112 -40.34 -33.11 16.66
N MET A 113 -40.20 -34.23 17.37
CA MET A 113 -39.65 -34.32 18.72
C MET A 113 -38.36 -35.13 18.65
N ILE A 114 -37.22 -34.50 18.90
CA ILE A 114 -35.89 -35.10 18.76
C ILE A 114 -35.16 -34.97 20.09
N LYS A 115 -34.53 -36.06 20.57
CA LYS A 115 -33.74 -36.03 21.79
C LYS A 115 -32.49 -35.15 21.60
N THR A 116 -32.30 -34.21 22.51
CA THR A 116 -31.16 -33.28 22.49
C THR A 116 -29.86 -34.04 22.73
N GLY A 117 -28.92 -33.99 21.78
CA GLY A 117 -27.62 -34.68 21.86
C GLY A 117 -27.59 -36.12 21.31
N GLU A 118 -28.74 -36.76 21.08
CA GLU A 118 -28.84 -38.13 20.56
C GLU A 118 -29.94 -38.22 19.48
N PRO A 119 -29.69 -37.70 18.26
CA PRO A 119 -30.73 -37.50 17.23
C PRO A 119 -31.23 -38.79 16.55
N THR A 120 -30.80 -39.97 17.02
CA THR A 120 -31.38 -41.27 16.62
C THR A 120 -32.69 -41.55 17.33
N GLU A 121 -32.95 -40.91 18.47
CA GLU A 121 -34.17 -41.04 19.26
C GLU A 121 -35.13 -39.90 18.92
N ALA A 122 -36.17 -40.19 18.14
CA ALA A 122 -37.07 -39.18 17.62
C ALA A 122 -38.48 -39.69 17.31
N MET A 123 -39.44 -38.77 17.29
CA MET A 123 -40.85 -39.00 16.98
C MET A 123 -41.40 -37.89 16.08
N LEU A 124 -42.32 -38.25 15.18
CA LEU A 124 -43.06 -37.35 14.30
C LEU A 124 -44.56 -37.56 14.53
N GLY A 125 -45.32 -36.47 14.61
CA GLY A 125 -46.74 -36.58 14.90
C GLY A 125 -47.55 -35.31 14.66
N SER A 126 -48.86 -35.49 14.64
CA SER A 126 -49.83 -34.39 14.49
C SER A 126 -50.18 -33.77 15.83
N LEU A 127 -50.30 -32.44 15.87
CA LEU A 127 -50.73 -31.72 17.07
C LEU A 127 -52.20 -32.05 17.40
N VAL A 128 -52.46 -32.46 18.64
CA VAL A 128 -53.81 -32.70 19.16
C VAL A 128 -54.30 -31.52 19.99
N ALA A 129 -53.47 -31.03 20.93
CA ALA A 129 -53.79 -29.92 21.81
C ALA A 129 -52.53 -29.26 22.37
N TYR A 130 -52.64 -27.98 22.74
CA TYR A 130 -51.63 -27.27 23.52
C TYR A 130 -52.30 -26.31 24.52
N ASP A 131 -51.95 -26.41 25.80
CA ASP A 131 -52.29 -25.41 26.82
C ASP A 131 -51.04 -24.61 27.23
N PRO A 132 -50.95 -23.31 26.87
CA PRO A 132 -49.82 -22.46 27.24
C PRO A 132 -49.77 -22.12 28.75
N THR A 133 -50.81 -22.47 29.53
CA THR A 133 -50.85 -22.24 30.98
C THR A 133 -50.13 -23.32 31.75
N SER A 134 -50.51 -24.59 31.54
CA SER A 134 -49.82 -25.76 32.10
C SER A 134 -48.52 -26.10 31.36
N GLY A 135 -48.41 -25.73 30.08
CA GLY A 135 -47.37 -26.18 29.16
C GLY A 135 -47.65 -27.54 28.53
N GLU A 136 -48.83 -28.13 28.74
CA GLU A 136 -49.17 -29.46 28.23
C GLU A 136 -49.39 -29.46 26.71
N LEU A 137 -48.62 -30.28 26.00
CA LEU A 137 -48.60 -30.42 24.55
C LEU A 137 -48.90 -31.87 24.16
N THR A 138 -50.12 -32.14 23.68
CA THR A 138 -50.56 -33.46 23.26
C THR A 138 -50.31 -33.67 21.77
N ILE A 139 -49.67 -34.78 21.40
CA ILE A 139 -49.27 -35.10 20.02
C ILE A 139 -49.67 -36.56 19.72
N ASP A 140 -50.30 -36.81 18.57
CA ASP A 140 -50.52 -38.16 18.05
C ASP A 140 -49.32 -38.56 17.18
N VAL A 141 -48.45 -39.42 17.70
CA VAL A 141 -47.23 -39.87 17.02
C VAL A 141 -47.58 -40.96 16.02
N ASP A 142 -47.33 -40.71 14.74
CA ASP A 142 -47.53 -41.69 13.67
C ASP A 142 -46.23 -42.43 13.29
N ARG A 143 -45.07 -41.87 13.64
CA ARG A 143 -43.75 -42.41 13.30
C ARG A 143 -42.74 -42.17 14.42
N ALA A 144 -41.94 -43.19 14.70
CA ALA A 144 -40.87 -43.15 15.70
C ALA A 144 -39.59 -43.78 15.15
N ALA A 145 -38.44 -43.32 15.63
CA ALA A 145 -37.11 -43.88 15.39
C ALA A 145 -36.37 -43.93 16.74
N GLY A 146 -35.73 -45.06 17.03
CA GLY A 146 -35.15 -45.34 18.36
C GLY A 146 -36.07 -46.18 19.26
N SER A 147 -35.78 -46.25 20.55
CA SER A 147 -36.54 -47.03 21.53
C SER A 147 -36.22 -46.64 22.99
N GLY A 148 -37.22 -46.76 23.87
CA GLY A 148 -37.05 -46.57 25.32
C GLY A 148 -37.44 -45.16 25.80
N PHE A 149 -37.25 -44.92 27.09
CA PHE A 149 -37.66 -43.68 27.77
C PHE A 149 -36.54 -42.64 27.77
N HIS A 150 -36.82 -41.46 27.23
CA HIS A 150 -35.87 -40.34 27.18
C HIS A 150 -36.51 -39.02 27.62
N ALA A 151 -35.66 -38.09 28.07
CA ALA A 151 -35.99 -36.72 28.44
C ALA A 151 -35.06 -35.75 27.69
N GLY A 152 -35.39 -34.45 27.71
CA GLY A 152 -34.61 -33.43 27.00
C GLY A 152 -34.95 -33.38 25.51
N TRP A 153 -36.23 -33.23 25.19
CA TRP A 153 -36.74 -33.15 23.83
C TRP A 153 -36.62 -31.74 23.28
N THR A 154 -36.09 -31.61 22.07
CA THR A 154 -36.29 -30.44 21.21
C THR A 154 -37.51 -30.71 20.34
N ILE A 155 -38.51 -29.84 20.40
CA ILE A 155 -39.79 -29.93 19.68
C ILE A 155 -39.85 -28.79 18.66
N SER A 156 -40.13 -29.10 17.40
CA SER A 156 -40.11 -28.10 16.31
C SER A 156 -41.14 -28.42 15.23
N ALA A 157 -41.50 -27.41 14.42
CA ALA A 157 -42.36 -27.60 13.25
C ALA A 157 -41.75 -28.58 12.23
N ALA A 158 -42.56 -29.48 11.69
CA ALA A 158 -42.17 -30.46 10.68
C ALA A 158 -43.25 -30.62 9.60
N SER A 159 -42.93 -31.28 8.47
CA SER A 159 -43.90 -31.63 7.45
C SER A 159 -44.38 -33.07 7.61
N ALA A 160 -45.67 -33.32 7.32
CA ALA A 160 -46.22 -34.67 7.26
C ALA A 160 -45.50 -35.57 6.23
N THR A 161 -44.81 -34.98 5.24
CA THR A 161 -44.01 -35.71 4.23
C THR A 161 -42.64 -36.17 4.72
N ASP A 162 -42.15 -35.68 5.86
CA ASP A 162 -40.79 -35.95 6.32
C ASP A 162 -40.64 -37.39 6.79
N ASN A 163 -39.57 -38.10 6.39
CA ASN A 163 -39.41 -39.52 6.69
C ASN A 163 -38.64 -39.75 8.00
N ALA A 164 -39.04 -40.75 8.79
CA ALA A 164 -38.38 -41.13 10.04
C ALA A 164 -36.87 -41.42 9.88
N ALA A 165 -36.47 -41.99 8.74
CA ALA A 165 -35.06 -42.25 8.42
C ALA A 165 -34.24 -40.98 8.07
N ALA A 166 -34.89 -39.84 7.80
CA ALA A 166 -34.24 -38.58 7.44
C ALA A 166 -33.98 -37.67 8.65
N ILE A 167 -34.56 -37.98 9.82
CA ILE A 167 -34.49 -37.14 11.03
C ILE A 167 -33.04 -36.79 11.45
N PRO A 168 -32.06 -37.73 11.46
CA PRO A 168 -30.69 -37.40 11.84
C PRO A 168 -30.02 -36.39 10.89
N ALA A 169 -30.34 -36.43 9.60
CA ALA A 169 -29.80 -35.50 8.61
C ALA A 169 -30.40 -34.10 8.75
N VAL A 170 -31.72 -34.01 8.95
CA VAL A 170 -32.42 -32.74 9.20
C VAL A 170 -31.91 -32.08 10.50
N HIS A 171 -31.70 -32.86 11.56
CA HIS A 171 -31.08 -32.35 12.79
C HIS A 171 -29.65 -31.85 12.56
N GLY A 172 -28.83 -32.58 11.81
CA GLY A 172 -27.47 -32.15 11.44
C GLY A 172 -27.44 -30.83 10.67
N HIS A 173 -28.36 -30.62 9.73
CA HIS A 173 -28.51 -29.35 9.03
C HIS A 173 -28.99 -28.21 9.96
N ARG A 174 -29.85 -28.51 10.93
CA ARG A 174 -30.34 -27.54 11.93
C ARG A 174 -29.22 -27.08 12.87
N VAL A 175 -28.40 -28.01 13.39
CA VAL A 175 -27.22 -27.70 14.22
C VAL A 175 -26.17 -26.91 13.42
N ALA A 176 -25.98 -27.23 12.14
CA ALA A 176 -25.11 -26.45 11.25
C ALA A 176 -25.62 -25.02 11.02
N ALA A 177 -26.95 -24.83 10.93
CA ALA A 177 -27.57 -23.51 10.81
C ALA A 177 -27.45 -22.69 12.13
N GLU A 178 -27.64 -23.33 13.29
CA GLU A 178 -27.40 -22.69 14.60
C GLU A 178 -25.93 -22.28 14.77
N ALA A 179 -24.98 -23.15 14.40
CA ALA A 179 -23.55 -22.81 14.40
C ALA A 179 -23.22 -21.64 13.44
N ALA A 180 -23.85 -21.60 12.27
CA ALA A 180 -23.69 -20.49 11.33
C ALA A 180 -24.29 -19.17 11.84
N ALA A 181 -25.41 -19.23 12.60
CA ALA A 181 -26.01 -18.07 13.26
C ALA A 181 -25.12 -17.52 14.39
N VAL A 182 -24.53 -18.38 15.22
CA VAL A 182 -23.54 -17.99 16.24
C VAL A 182 -22.30 -17.35 15.60
N GLN A 183 -21.81 -17.89 14.48
CA GLN A 183 -20.73 -17.27 13.70
C GLN A 183 -21.13 -15.95 13.02
N ALA A 184 -22.42 -15.70 12.77
CA ALA A 184 -22.90 -14.42 12.26
C ALA A 184 -22.96 -13.37 13.38
N LEU A 185 -23.36 -13.77 14.60
CA LEU A 185 -23.33 -12.91 15.79
C LEU A 185 -21.90 -12.52 16.17
N SER A 186 -20.96 -13.48 16.24
CA SER A 186 -19.53 -13.17 16.47
C SER A 186 -18.99 -12.13 15.49
N ARG A 187 -19.25 -12.29 14.19
CA ARG A 187 -18.83 -11.34 13.15
C ARG A 187 -19.51 -9.97 13.25
N ARG A 188 -20.75 -9.91 13.72
CA ARG A 188 -21.44 -8.64 14.01
C ARG A 188 -20.76 -7.91 15.18
N ASP A 189 -20.40 -8.65 16.23
CA ASP A 189 -19.81 -8.08 17.44
C ASP A 189 -18.34 -7.67 17.20
N GLU A 190 -17.58 -8.44 16.39
CA GLU A 190 -16.28 -8.06 15.83
C GLU A 190 -16.37 -6.78 14.98
N ALA A 191 -17.41 -6.64 14.14
CA ALA A 191 -17.63 -5.42 13.35
C ALA A 191 -18.02 -4.22 14.23
N ALA A 192 -18.77 -4.43 15.32
CA ALA A 192 -19.08 -3.40 16.29
C ALA A 192 -17.82 -2.93 17.03
N GLN A 193 -16.94 -3.86 17.46
CA GLN A 193 -15.65 -3.51 18.06
C GLN A 193 -14.76 -2.74 17.08
N SER A 194 -14.66 -3.18 15.82
CA SER A 194 -13.91 -2.47 14.79
C SER A 194 -14.45 -1.05 14.54
N SER A 195 -15.77 -0.85 14.63
CA SER A 195 -16.38 0.49 14.55
C SER A 195 -16.07 1.35 15.78
N ALA A 196 -15.99 0.77 16.98
CA ALA A 196 -15.59 1.47 18.20
C ALA A 196 -14.12 1.90 18.15
N ASP A 197 -13.23 1.00 17.69
CA ASP A 197 -11.80 1.28 17.50
C ASP A 197 -11.58 2.39 16.46
N ALA A 198 -12.36 2.38 15.36
CA ALA A 198 -12.33 3.43 14.33
C ALA A 198 -12.81 4.80 14.87
N LEU A 199 -13.80 4.83 15.76
CA LEU A 199 -14.25 6.05 16.44
C LEU A 199 -13.17 6.57 17.39
N ALA A 200 -12.53 5.70 18.18
CA ALA A 200 -11.43 6.07 19.05
C ALA A 200 -10.24 6.65 18.26
N ALA A 201 -9.87 6.02 17.13
CA ALA A 201 -8.82 6.52 16.24
C ALA A 201 -9.17 7.89 15.61
N ARG A 202 -10.43 8.10 15.23
CA ARG A 202 -10.93 9.39 14.73
C ARG A 202 -10.82 10.49 15.80
N ASP A 203 -11.18 10.17 17.05
CA ASP A 203 -11.19 11.14 18.13
C ASP A 203 -9.76 11.52 18.58
N VAL A 204 -8.80 10.59 18.49
CA VAL A 204 -7.36 10.90 18.59
C VAL A 204 -6.91 11.85 17.47
N ALA A 205 -7.25 11.55 16.21
CA ALA A 205 -6.88 12.40 15.07
C ALA A 205 -7.50 13.82 15.15
N LEU A 206 -8.72 13.95 15.70
CA LEU A 206 -9.36 15.23 15.97
C LEU A 206 -8.62 16.03 17.07
N ALA A 207 -8.14 15.36 18.12
CA ALA A 207 -7.33 16.00 19.17
C ALA A 207 -5.96 16.48 18.64
N GLU A 208 -5.30 15.68 17.80
CA GLU A 208 -4.04 16.06 17.15
C GLU A 208 -4.23 17.24 16.18
N ALA A 209 -5.31 17.27 15.41
CA ALA A 209 -5.65 18.39 14.54
C ALA A 209 -5.87 19.69 15.33
N ALA A 210 -6.62 19.63 16.44
CA ALA A 210 -6.85 20.78 17.33
C ALA A 210 -5.54 21.30 17.97
N ALA A 211 -4.61 20.40 18.31
CA ALA A 211 -3.29 20.78 18.80
C ALA A 211 -2.47 21.51 17.71
N ALA A 212 -2.49 21.01 16.47
CA ALA A 212 -1.80 21.64 15.34
C ALA A 212 -2.35 23.03 15.01
N ASP A 213 -3.67 23.24 15.13
CA ASP A 213 -4.30 24.57 14.97
C ASP A 213 -3.90 25.54 16.08
N SER A 214 -3.85 25.09 17.33
CA SER A 214 -3.35 25.88 18.45
C SER A 214 -1.88 26.29 18.26
N SER A 215 -1.03 25.40 17.77
CA SER A 215 0.36 25.71 17.43
C SER A 215 0.48 26.71 16.28
N ARG A 216 -0.34 26.59 15.22
CA ARG A 216 -0.36 27.57 14.11
C ARG A 216 -0.80 28.96 14.58
N ASN A 217 -1.84 29.04 15.40
CA ASN A 217 -2.32 30.30 15.97
C ASN A 217 -1.25 30.95 16.88
N GLN A 218 -0.55 30.17 17.70
CA GLN A 218 0.57 30.68 18.51
C GLN A 218 1.74 31.20 17.65
N ALA A 219 2.06 30.54 16.54
CA ALA A 219 3.09 31.02 15.60
C ALA A 219 2.69 32.35 14.93
N GLN A 220 1.43 32.50 14.50
CA GLN A 220 0.93 33.75 13.92
C GLN A 220 0.90 34.89 14.95
N ILE A 221 0.53 34.62 16.20
CA ILE A 221 0.58 35.61 17.29
C ILE A 221 2.03 36.05 17.55
N ALA A 222 2.99 35.12 17.58
CA ALA A 222 4.41 35.45 17.74
C ALA A 222 4.95 36.30 16.58
N GLN A 223 4.53 36.01 15.33
CA GLN A 223 4.88 36.82 14.17
C GLN A 223 4.33 38.24 14.27
N GLY A 224 3.03 38.41 14.54
CA GLY A 224 2.41 39.73 14.70
C GLY A 224 2.98 40.55 15.86
N GLN A 225 3.39 39.89 16.96
CA GLN A 225 4.12 40.54 18.05
C GLN A 225 5.51 41.04 17.64
N THR A 226 6.20 40.29 16.76
CA THR A 226 7.52 40.67 16.23
C THR A 226 7.41 41.87 15.29
N GLU A 227 6.41 41.87 14.39
CA GLU A 227 6.13 42.98 13.47
C GLU A 227 5.72 44.26 14.23
N THR A 228 4.89 44.13 15.27
CA THR A 228 4.49 45.25 16.13
C THR A 228 5.69 45.82 16.92
N ALA A 229 6.60 44.97 17.39
CA ALA A 229 7.82 45.39 18.08
C ALA A 229 8.78 46.15 17.15
N ALA A 230 8.94 45.70 15.89
CA ALA A 230 9.74 46.38 14.89
C ALA A 230 9.17 47.78 14.55
N ALA A 231 7.85 47.88 14.32
CA ALA A 231 7.17 49.16 14.08
C ALA A 231 7.33 50.13 15.27
N ALA A 232 7.18 49.62 16.50
CA ALA A 232 7.39 50.43 17.71
C ALA A 232 8.85 50.90 17.88
N ALA A 233 9.83 50.07 17.54
CA ALA A 233 11.25 50.44 17.57
C ALA A 233 11.57 51.53 16.54
N ILE A 234 11.07 51.40 15.31
CA ILE A 234 11.22 52.42 14.24
C ILE A 234 10.59 53.75 14.67
N ALA A 235 9.38 53.72 15.25
CA ALA A 235 8.72 54.93 15.77
C ALA A 235 9.53 55.59 16.90
N HIS A 236 10.10 54.80 17.82
CA HIS A 236 10.95 55.32 18.90
C HIS A 236 12.26 55.94 18.38
N MET A 237 12.91 55.31 17.39
CA MET A 237 14.13 55.84 16.76
C MET A 237 13.88 57.17 16.03
N ARG A 238 12.75 57.29 15.32
CA ARG A 238 12.31 58.56 14.71
C ARG A 238 12.11 59.66 15.77
N GLY A 239 11.65 59.33 16.97
CA GLY A 239 11.49 60.28 18.08
C GLY A 239 12.79 60.79 18.73
N PHE A 240 13.84 59.96 18.78
CA PHE A 240 15.07 60.29 19.53
C PHE A 240 16.14 61.04 18.73
N LEU A 241 16.23 60.83 17.41
CA LEU A 241 17.34 61.37 16.60
C LEU A 241 17.24 62.87 16.29
N GLY A 242 16.03 63.44 16.34
CA GLY A 242 15.82 64.88 16.17
C GLY A 242 16.11 65.44 14.76
N VAL A 243 15.75 66.69 14.55
CA VAL A 243 16.12 67.44 13.33
C VAL A 243 17.35 68.29 13.64
N HIS A 244 18.43 68.14 12.87
CA HIS A 244 19.65 68.93 13.04
C HIS A 244 19.41 70.43 12.76
N THR A 245 20.05 71.29 13.54
CA THR A 245 19.93 72.75 13.46
C THR A 245 20.86 73.41 12.43
N SER A 246 21.79 72.66 11.83
CA SER A 246 22.55 73.07 10.64
C SER A 246 22.88 71.85 9.75
N PRO A 247 23.01 72.00 8.42
CA PRO A 247 23.26 70.86 7.52
C PRO A 247 24.67 70.28 7.71
N PRO A 248 24.81 69.00 8.08
CA PRO A 248 26.10 68.35 8.30
C PRO A 248 26.62 67.59 7.07
N ALA A 249 25.85 67.58 5.97
CA ALA A 249 26.12 66.80 4.77
C ALA A 249 25.55 67.50 3.51
N THR A 250 26.22 67.28 2.37
CA THR A 250 25.91 67.84 1.05
C THR A 250 25.45 66.77 0.07
N GLN A 251 24.47 67.12 -0.76
CA GLN A 251 23.98 66.28 -1.85
C GLN A 251 25.00 66.17 -2.99
N THR A 252 24.77 65.26 -3.95
CA THR A 252 25.67 65.02 -5.11
C THR A 252 25.81 66.23 -6.03
N ASP A 253 24.85 67.16 -6.00
CA ASP A 253 24.86 68.43 -6.75
C ASP A 253 25.55 69.59 -5.99
N GLY A 254 26.08 69.32 -4.78
CA GLY A 254 26.71 70.30 -3.91
C GLY A 254 25.75 71.10 -3.03
N THR A 255 24.43 70.86 -3.09
CA THR A 255 23.47 71.57 -2.24
C THR A 255 23.47 71.04 -0.79
N PRO A 256 23.27 71.89 0.23
CA PRO A 256 23.09 71.43 1.60
C PRO A 256 21.78 70.64 1.76
N LEU A 257 21.78 69.57 2.56
CA LEU A 257 20.54 68.91 2.97
C LEU A 257 19.63 69.91 3.73
N ALA A 258 18.36 69.97 3.33
CA ALA A 258 17.40 70.91 3.90
C ALA A 258 17.07 70.58 5.37
N VAL A 259 16.84 71.63 6.17
CA VAL A 259 16.41 71.50 7.57
C VAL A 259 15.04 70.80 7.60
N GLY A 260 15.00 69.60 8.21
CA GLY A 260 13.82 68.73 8.24
C GLY A 260 13.98 67.41 7.46
N ASN A 261 15.02 67.27 6.62
CA ASN A 261 15.32 66.02 5.95
C ASN A 261 15.97 65.01 6.91
N TRP A 262 15.51 63.76 6.86
CA TRP A 262 16.07 62.65 7.63
C TRP A 262 17.20 61.98 6.83
N TYR A 263 18.19 61.39 7.51
CA TYR A 263 19.27 60.65 6.85
C TYR A 263 18.84 59.32 6.19
N PHE A 264 17.60 58.87 6.43
CA PHE A 264 17.09 57.60 5.95
C PHE A 264 16.10 57.82 4.81
N HIS A 265 16.32 57.16 3.68
CA HIS A 265 15.38 57.08 2.57
C HIS A 265 14.68 55.70 2.60
N GLU A 266 13.35 55.69 2.64
CA GLU A 266 12.53 54.49 2.76
C GLU A 266 11.89 54.21 1.39
N VAL A 267 12.39 53.20 0.66
CA VAL A 267 11.81 52.77 -0.63
C VAL A 267 10.85 51.60 -0.39
N PRO A 268 9.58 51.67 -0.83
CA PRO A 268 8.63 50.58 -0.61
C PRO A 268 8.74 49.52 -1.72
N GLY A 269 9.20 48.31 -1.36
CA GLY A 269 9.15 47.15 -2.26
C GLY A 269 9.80 45.88 -1.69
N PRO A 270 9.12 44.71 -1.70
CA PRO A 270 9.75 43.43 -1.39
C PRO A 270 10.38 42.79 -2.65
N PRO A 271 11.57 42.17 -2.60
CA PRO A 271 12.49 41.99 -1.48
C PRO A 271 13.83 42.75 -1.70
N ALA A 272 14.06 43.84 -0.98
CA ALA A 272 15.37 44.50 -0.90
C ALA A 272 15.59 45.10 0.51
N THR A 273 16.05 44.26 1.45
CA THR A 273 16.34 44.69 2.83
C THR A 273 17.67 45.48 2.90
N TYR A 274 17.58 46.79 2.75
CA TYR A 274 18.62 47.73 3.18
C TYR A 274 18.17 48.47 4.44
N TYR A 275 18.50 47.88 5.59
CA TYR A 275 18.44 48.52 6.90
C TYR A 275 19.83 48.49 7.53
N ILE A 276 20.07 49.34 8.53
CA ILE A 276 21.16 49.09 9.48
C ILE A 276 20.76 47.83 10.25
N ASP A 277 21.42 46.71 9.93
CA ASP A 277 21.12 45.41 10.50
C ASP A 277 21.62 45.34 11.95
N PHE A 278 20.74 45.69 12.89
CA PHE A 278 20.96 45.44 14.31
C PHE A 278 20.71 43.96 14.63
N VAL A 279 21.59 43.09 14.15
CA VAL A 279 21.55 41.66 14.47
C VAL A 279 21.67 41.51 15.99
N ALA A 280 20.56 41.14 16.63
CA ALA A 280 20.51 40.77 18.04
C ALA A 280 21.14 39.37 18.26
N SER A 281 22.37 39.17 17.79
CA SER A 281 23.18 38.02 18.19
C SER A 281 23.60 38.22 19.64
N ILE A 282 23.35 37.20 20.45
CA ILE A 282 23.69 37.09 21.87
C ILE A 282 25.07 37.71 22.14
N ALA A 283 25.12 38.63 23.12
CA ALA A 283 26.16 39.63 23.39
C ALA A 283 27.63 39.28 23.06
N PRO A 284 28.47 40.27 22.65
CA PRO A 284 28.24 41.72 22.68
C PRO A 284 27.87 42.34 21.31
N VAL A 285 27.10 43.44 21.34
CA VAL A 285 26.73 44.21 20.15
C VAL A 285 27.97 44.85 19.53
N THR A 286 28.34 44.41 18.32
CA THR A 286 29.44 45.01 17.55
C THR A 286 28.88 45.88 16.42
N TRP A 287 29.38 47.11 16.32
CA TRP A 287 28.93 48.07 15.32
C TRP A 287 29.62 47.78 13.98
N ARG A 288 28.84 47.41 12.95
CA ARG A 288 29.31 47.27 11.57
C ARG A 288 28.53 48.18 10.63
N SER A 289 29.26 49.01 9.90
CA SER A 289 28.75 49.73 8.73
C SER A 289 28.73 48.77 7.54
N LEU A 290 27.58 48.58 6.88
CA LEU A 290 27.55 48.02 5.53
C LEU A 290 27.70 49.15 4.51
N VAL A 291 28.43 48.83 3.45
CA VAL A 291 28.88 49.76 2.40
C VAL A 291 27.69 50.49 1.77
N ALA A 292 27.79 51.82 1.64
CA ALA A 292 26.84 52.62 0.89
C ALA A 292 26.75 52.12 -0.57
N ALA A 293 25.53 51.83 -1.03
CA ALA A 293 25.29 51.52 -2.43
C ALA A 293 25.73 52.71 -3.32
N SER A 294 26.20 52.39 -4.53
CA SER A 294 26.87 53.31 -5.46
C SER A 294 25.96 54.38 -6.11
N ASP A 295 24.76 54.58 -5.59
CA ASP A 295 23.75 55.55 -6.02
C ASP A 295 23.30 56.51 -4.90
N THR A 296 23.81 56.36 -3.67
CA THR A 296 23.42 57.22 -2.53
C THR A 296 24.02 58.63 -2.61
N SER A 297 23.14 59.63 -2.52
CA SER A 297 23.41 61.03 -2.88
C SER A 297 24.06 61.86 -1.77
N VAL A 298 25.05 61.32 -1.03
CA VAL A 298 25.75 62.06 0.04
C VAL A 298 27.27 61.95 -0.16
N THR A 299 27.91 63.08 -0.45
CA THR A 299 29.34 63.13 -0.78
C THR A 299 30.24 63.45 0.42
N SER A 300 29.69 64.05 1.47
CA SER A 300 30.44 64.37 2.70
C SER A 300 29.58 64.34 3.97
N PHE A 301 30.22 64.08 5.12
CA PHE A 301 29.61 64.10 6.46
C PHE A 301 30.55 64.75 7.49
N ASN A 302 30.12 65.84 8.14
CA ASN A 302 30.95 66.64 9.06
C ASN A 302 32.33 67.01 8.45
N GLY A 303 32.35 67.38 7.17
CA GLY A 303 33.58 67.77 6.43
C GLY A 303 34.48 66.61 5.97
N ARG A 304 34.11 65.35 6.23
CA ARG A 304 34.81 64.15 5.71
C ARG A 304 34.21 63.72 4.38
N VAL A 305 35.04 63.41 3.40
CA VAL A 305 34.67 63.08 2.00
C VAL A 305 35.03 61.63 1.65
N GLY A 306 34.25 60.99 0.78
CA GLY A 306 34.38 59.56 0.46
C GLY A 306 33.59 58.67 1.43
N GLY A 307 33.83 57.35 1.43
CA GLY A 307 33.11 56.40 2.30
C GLY A 307 33.37 56.64 3.79
N VAL A 308 32.55 57.46 4.44
CA VAL A 308 32.72 57.88 5.85
C VAL A 308 32.16 56.81 6.80
N ASN A 309 33.02 56.27 7.68
CA ASN A 309 32.54 55.47 8.82
C ASN A 309 32.15 56.39 10.00
N PRO A 310 31.02 56.12 10.68
CA PRO A 310 30.67 56.82 11.92
C PRO A 310 31.74 56.63 13.01
N THR A 311 31.98 57.68 13.80
CA THR A 311 33.00 57.71 14.85
C THR A 311 32.41 58.19 16.18
N ALA A 312 33.03 57.78 17.29
CA ALA A 312 32.63 58.21 18.62
C ALA A 312 32.70 59.74 18.73
N GLY A 313 31.56 60.38 18.99
CA GLY A 313 31.40 61.83 19.04
C GLY A 313 30.47 62.41 17.97
N ASP A 314 30.24 61.71 16.86
CA ASP A 314 29.34 62.18 15.78
C ASP A 314 27.87 62.33 16.25
N TYR A 315 27.47 61.62 17.31
CA TYR A 315 26.14 61.65 17.91
C TYR A 315 26.21 62.09 19.39
N SER A 316 26.49 63.38 19.62
CA SER A 316 26.52 63.95 20.98
C SER A 316 25.10 64.04 21.59
N ALA A 317 24.97 63.92 22.92
CA ALA A 317 23.66 64.06 23.58
C ALA A 317 23.03 65.45 23.45
N ALA A 318 23.81 66.49 23.12
CA ALA A 318 23.29 67.84 22.88
C ALA A 318 22.39 67.92 21.63
N LEU A 319 22.39 66.89 20.77
CA LEU A 319 21.54 66.79 19.58
C LEU A 319 20.23 66.01 19.86
N VAL A 320 20.10 65.39 21.02
CA VAL A 320 18.88 64.66 21.43
C VAL A 320 17.86 65.65 21.97
N THR A 321 16.76 65.84 21.25
CA THR A 321 15.72 66.82 21.60
C THR A 321 14.59 66.26 22.48
N GLY A 322 14.54 64.93 22.67
CA GLY A 322 13.55 64.25 23.52
C GLY A 322 14.08 63.91 24.92
N THR A 323 13.23 64.04 25.94
CA THR A 323 13.54 63.59 27.30
C THR A 323 13.45 62.07 27.39
N ALA A 324 14.47 61.40 27.94
CA ALA A 324 14.44 59.95 28.12
C ALA A 324 13.37 59.52 29.15
N PRO A 325 12.64 58.41 28.92
CA PRO A 325 11.73 57.83 29.91
C PRO A 325 12.41 57.54 31.25
N ALA A 326 11.65 57.68 32.34
CA ALA A 326 12.16 57.45 33.69
C ALA A 326 12.74 56.03 33.86
N GLY A 327 14.00 55.95 34.27
CA GLY A 327 14.73 54.69 34.47
C GLY A 327 15.91 54.46 33.52
N LEU A 328 16.04 55.23 32.43
CA LEU A 328 17.17 55.15 31.50
C LEU A 328 18.21 56.25 31.81
N SER A 329 19.47 55.87 32.07
CA SER A 329 20.55 56.80 32.37
C SER A 329 21.70 56.72 31.35
N GLY A 330 22.12 57.88 30.84
CA GLY A 330 23.23 57.99 29.89
C GLY A 330 23.38 59.41 29.34
N THR A 331 24.62 59.89 29.23
CA THR A 331 24.94 61.25 28.73
C THR A 331 25.37 61.29 27.26
N THR A 332 25.14 60.19 26.53
CA THR A 332 25.37 60.08 25.07
C THR A 332 24.25 59.22 24.45
N VAL A 333 23.98 59.41 23.15
CA VAL A 333 23.04 58.57 22.39
C VAL A 333 23.40 57.09 22.53
N GLN A 334 24.70 56.78 22.44
CA GLN A 334 25.25 55.44 22.64
C GLN A 334 24.92 54.85 24.02
N ALA A 335 25.03 55.63 25.10
CA ALA A 335 24.75 55.14 26.45
C ALA A 335 23.26 54.85 26.66
N ILE A 336 22.38 55.71 26.15
CA ILE A 336 20.92 55.50 26.21
C ILE A 336 20.51 54.28 25.39
N LEU A 337 21.05 54.11 24.18
CA LEU A 337 20.77 52.92 23.34
C LEU A 337 21.31 51.63 23.97
N ASN A 338 22.49 51.66 24.60
CA ASN A 338 23.02 50.53 25.36
C ASN A 338 22.12 50.16 26.55
N ALA A 339 21.58 51.16 27.27
CA ALA A 339 20.64 50.95 28.38
C ALA A 339 19.27 50.41 27.91
N ILE A 340 18.82 50.80 26.71
CA ILE A 340 17.63 50.20 26.07
C ILE A 340 17.91 48.74 25.70
N GLY A 341 19.11 48.43 25.18
CA GLY A 341 19.52 47.06 24.86
C GLY A 341 19.56 46.14 26.08
N THR A 342 20.14 46.59 27.20
CA THR A 342 20.13 45.82 28.46
C THR A 342 18.73 45.74 29.08
N GLY A 343 17.93 46.80 28.97
CA GLY A 343 16.53 46.81 29.40
C GLY A 343 15.64 45.85 28.60
N LEU A 344 15.89 45.66 27.29
CA LEU A 344 15.18 44.70 26.45
C LEU A 344 15.54 43.24 26.82
N ALA A 345 16.83 42.97 27.06
CA ALA A 345 17.30 41.67 27.54
C ALA A 345 16.77 41.33 28.95
N ALA A 346 16.40 42.34 29.73
CA ALA A 346 15.86 42.19 31.09
C ALA A 346 14.33 42.32 31.18
N ARG A 347 13.58 42.28 30.07
CA ARG A 347 12.11 42.19 30.13
C ARG A 347 11.71 40.77 30.59
N PRO A 348 11.22 40.56 31.82
CA PRO A 348 10.68 39.25 32.18
C PRO A 348 9.45 38.98 31.31
N LEU A 349 9.21 37.71 30.97
CA LEU A 349 7.96 37.26 30.37
C LEU A 349 6.82 37.58 31.34
N THR A 350 6.14 38.71 31.13
CA THR A 350 5.09 39.17 32.05
C THR A 350 3.92 38.19 32.01
N THR A 351 3.83 37.40 33.10
CA THR A 351 2.70 36.54 33.46
C THR A 351 2.30 35.49 32.42
N ARG A 352 3.18 34.50 32.19
CA ARG A 352 2.74 33.12 31.89
C ARG A 352 2.86 32.28 33.16
N THR A 353 1.74 31.76 33.62
CA THR A 353 1.63 30.88 34.79
C THR A 353 1.41 29.44 34.31
N VAL A 354 2.22 28.49 34.78
CA VAL A 354 1.97 27.06 34.58
C VAL A 354 1.21 26.55 35.79
N THR A 355 -0.07 26.20 35.62
CA THR A 355 -0.87 25.54 36.66
C THR A 355 -0.84 24.03 36.50
N GLY A 356 -0.15 23.34 37.41
CA GLY A 356 -0.27 21.89 37.55
C GLY A 356 -1.60 21.52 38.22
N SER A 357 -2.23 20.45 37.74
CA SER A 357 -3.43 19.86 38.35
C SER A 357 -3.36 18.34 38.25
N GLY A 358 -4.02 17.63 39.18
CA GLY A 358 -3.89 16.17 39.29
C GLY A 358 -2.47 15.77 39.73
N LEU A 359 -1.86 14.85 38.98
CA LEU A 359 -0.58 14.21 39.33
C LEU A 359 0.67 15.08 39.08
N ALA A 360 0.52 16.25 38.44
CA ALA A 360 1.63 17.15 38.13
C ALA A 360 1.72 18.33 39.11
N SER A 361 2.87 18.47 39.76
CA SER A 361 3.19 19.50 40.76
C SER A 361 4.37 20.39 40.31
N GLY A 362 4.58 21.54 40.96
CA GLY A 362 5.68 22.46 40.64
C GLY A 362 5.31 23.66 39.74
N GLY A 363 4.02 23.92 39.56
CA GLY A 363 3.51 25.09 38.84
C GLY A 363 3.90 26.44 39.47
N GLY A 364 3.77 27.53 38.71
CA GLY A 364 4.17 28.87 39.11
C GLY A 364 4.37 29.81 37.92
N ASP A 365 5.02 30.95 38.15
CA ASP A 365 5.44 31.89 37.12
C ASP A 365 6.74 31.47 36.43
N LEU A 366 6.83 31.74 35.13
CA LEU A 366 8.01 31.45 34.29
C LEU A 366 9.10 32.54 34.39
N THR A 367 9.34 33.05 35.60
CA THR A 367 10.39 34.06 35.88
C THR A 367 11.77 33.43 36.14
N ALA A 368 11.84 32.11 36.26
CA ALA A 368 13.05 31.29 36.31
C ALA A 368 12.72 29.87 35.80
N ASP A 369 13.74 29.04 35.55
CA ASP A 369 13.55 27.63 35.21
C ASP A 369 12.78 26.89 36.34
N ARG A 370 11.74 26.14 35.97
CA ARG A 370 10.90 25.37 36.91
C ARG A 370 10.87 23.90 36.53
N ALA A 371 11.05 23.02 37.52
CA ALA A 371 10.84 21.58 37.35
C ALA A 371 9.38 21.21 37.65
N ILE A 372 8.63 20.77 36.64
CA ILE A 372 7.32 20.15 36.83
C ILE A 372 7.54 18.68 37.19
N THR A 373 7.07 18.27 38.37
CA THR A 373 7.30 16.93 38.91
C THR A 373 6.00 16.13 38.94
N VAL A 374 6.03 14.96 38.33
CA VAL A 374 5.04 13.89 38.50
C VAL A 374 5.69 12.80 39.35
N THR A 375 5.26 12.64 40.60
CA THR A 375 5.85 11.67 41.52
C THR A 375 5.32 10.28 41.23
N ALA A 376 6.21 9.33 40.91
CA ALA A 376 5.85 7.94 40.69
C ALA A 376 5.48 7.24 42.02
N ALA A 377 4.48 6.36 41.98
CA ALA A 377 4.07 5.55 43.11
C ALA A 377 5.20 4.60 43.56
N SER A 378 5.33 4.41 44.89
CA SER A 378 6.15 3.31 45.42
C SER A 378 5.47 1.95 45.17
N GLN A 379 6.23 0.87 45.31
CA GLN A 379 5.70 -0.50 45.18
C GLN A 379 4.55 -0.77 46.16
N ALA A 380 4.65 -0.25 47.39
CA ALA A 380 3.62 -0.41 48.41
C ALA A 380 2.33 0.37 48.07
N GLN A 381 2.46 1.62 47.60
CA GLN A 381 1.31 2.41 47.13
C GLN A 381 0.62 1.75 45.92
N ALA A 382 1.41 1.26 44.98
CA ALA A 382 0.95 0.56 43.78
C ALA A 382 0.12 -0.69 44.11
N ILE A 383 0.64 -1.56 44.99
CA ILE A 383 -0.03 -2.80 45.41
C ILE A 383 -1.26 -2.51 46.30
N ALA A 384 -1.22 -1.46 47.13
CA ALA A 384 -2.33 -1.09 48.00
C ALA A 384 -3.50 -0.40 47.27
N GLY A 385 -3.26 0.21 46.09
CA GLY A 385 -4.29 0.81 45.24
C GLY A 385 -5.07 1.99 45.86
N SER A 386 -4.59 2.56 46.96
CA SER A 386 -5.31 3.54 47.80
C SER A 386 -4.81 4.98 47.67
N ASP A 387 -3.79 5.23 46.84
CA ASP A 387 -3.18 6.54 46.62
C ASP A 387 -3.60 7.14 45.26
N ASN A 388 -4.29 8.29 45.32
CA ASN A 388 -4.72 9.05 44.15
C ASN A 388 -3.78 10.23 43.80
N ALA A 389 -2.67 10.41 44.52
CA ALA A 389 -1.76 11.55 44.39
C ALA A 389 -0.43 11.21 43.69
N THR A 390 -0.14 9.94 43.41
CA THR A 390 1.08 9.50 42.72
C THR A 390 0.77 8.73 41.43
N ALA A 391 1.69 8.81 40.45
CA ALA A 391 1.51 8.22 39.14
C ALA A 391 2.00 6.76 39.09
N MET A 392 1.18 5.87 38.54
CA MET A 392 1.58 4.50 38.27
C MET A 392 2.50 4.43 37.04
N THR A 393 3.68 3.82 37.21
CA THR A 393 4.55 3.48 36.08
C THR A 393 4.14 2.13 35.48
N PRO A 394 4.60 1.75 34.26
CA PRO A 394 4.36 0.42 33.71
C PRO A 394 4.83 -0.71 34.64
N LEU A 395 5.98 -0.53 35.31
CA LEU A 395 6.48 -1.47 36.31
C LEU A 395 5.53 -1.58 37.51
N ARG A 396 5.10 -0.44 38.08
CA ARG A 396 4.15 -0.44 39.21
C ARG A 396 2.80 -1.07 38.85
N THR A 397 2.34 -0.83 37.63
CA THR A 397 1.09 -1.41 37.10
C THR A 397 1.21 -2.93 36.96
N ALA A 398 2.33 -3.43 36.43
CA ALA A 398 2.61 -4.87 36.39
C ALA A 398 2.71 -5.49 37.80
N GLU A 399 3.36 -4.82 38.75
CA GLU A 399 3.45 -5.28 40.15
C GLU A 399 2.08 -5.33 40.85
N ALA A 400 1.24 -4.32 40.65
CA ALA A 400 -0.11 -4.29 41.22
C ALA A 400 -1.02 -5.37 40.61
N ILE A 401 -0.98 -5.56 39.28
CA ILE A 401 -1.73 -6.62 38.59
C ILE A 401 -1.24 -8.00 39.04
N ALA A 402 0.08 -8.22 39.16
CA ALA A 402 0.65 -9.48 39.63
C ALA A 402 0.28 -9.81 41.10
N ALA A 403 0.10 -8.77 41.94
CA ALA A 403 -0.37 -8.95 43.31
C ALA A 403 -1.88 -9.24 43.40
N LEU A 404 -2.69 -8.63 42.53
CA LEU A 404 -4.14 -8.83 42.47
C LEU A 404 -4.55 -10.14 41.75
N ALA A 405 -3.72 -10.62 40.82
CA ALA A 405 -3.98 -11.81 40.01
C ALA A 405 -2.76 -12.76 40.02
N PRO A 406 -2.43 -13.37 41.17
CA PRO A 406 -1.31 -14.31 41.28
C PRO A 406 -1.56 -15.59 40.46
N SER A 407 -0.54 -16.44 40.30
CA SER A 407 -0.75 -17.79 39.77
C SER A 407 -1.65 -18.60 40.70
N ALA A 408 -2.65 -19.28 40.15
CA ALA A 408 -3.54 -20.14 40.91
C ALA A 408 -2.76 -21.27 41.61
N SER A 409 -3.18 -21.61 42.84
CA SER A 409 -2.69 -22.76 43.59
C SER A 409 -3.86 -23.53 44.21
N GLN A 410 -3.59 -24.67 44.86
CA GLN A 410 -4.62 -25.43 45.57
C GLN A 410 -5.28 -24.67 46.74
N THR A 411 -4.70 -23.55 47.18
CA THR A 411 -5.18 -22.75 48.32
C THR A 411 -5.36 -21.25 48.01
N VAL A 412 -5.03 -20.81 46.79
CA VAL A 412 -5.07 -19.40 46.37
C VAL A 412 -5.71 -19.30 44.98
N ALA A 413 -6.82 -18.56 44.89
CA ALA A 413 -7.44 -18.24 43.60
C ALA A 413 -6.53 -17.29 42.80
N GLY A 414 -6.47 -17.50 41.49
CA GLY A 414 -5.54 -16.79 40.61
C GLY A 414 -5.70 -17.17 39.15
N ILE A 415 -4.80 -16.71 38.30
CA ILE A 415 -4.77 -17.06 36.88
C ILE A 415 -4.22 -18.48 36.71
N VAL A 416 -4.94 -19.31 35.95
CA VAL A 416 -4.48 -20.66 35.53
C VAL A 416 -4.52 -20.75 34.00
N ARG A 417 -3.50 -21.39 33.42
CA ARG A 417 -3.53 -21.75 31.99
C ARG A 417 -4.26 -23.09 31.84
N LEU A 418 -5.17 -23.17 30.87
CA LEU A 418 -5.81 -24.43 30.49
C LEU A 418 -4.80 -25.34 29.78
N ALA A 419 -4.87 -26.64 30.10
CA ALA A 419 -4.12 -27.68 29.39
C ALA A 419 -4.67 -27.82 27.97
N THR A 420 -3.77 -27.89 27.00
CA THR A 420 -4.14 -28.30 25.64
C THR A 420 -4.60 -29.77 25.63
N GLY A 421 -5.39 -30.18 24.62
CA GLY A 421 -5.85 -31.56 24.50
C GLY A 421 -4.72 -32.61 24.53
N ALA A 422 -3.53 -32.27 24.01
CA ALA A 422 -2.36 -33.13 24.09
C ALA A 422 -1.77 -33.19 25.51
N GLU A 423 -1.69 -32.07 26.23
CA GLU A 423 -1.25 -32.02 27.63
C GLU A 423 -2.23 -32.76 28.56
N ALA A 424 -3.54 -32.61 28.34
CA ALA A 424 -4.59 -33.34 29.05
C ALA A 424 -4.51 -34.86 28.79
N THR A 425 -4.27 -35.27 27.55
CA THR A 425 -4.10 -36.69 27.19
C THR A 425 -2.83 -37.30 27.79
N ALA A 426 -1.73 -36.52 27.86
CA ALA A 426 -0.47 -36.95 28.47
C ALA A 426 -0.55 -37.01 30.01
N GLY A 427 -1.30 -36.11 30.65
CA GLY A 427 -1.53 -36.10 32.09
C GLY A 427 -0.29 -35.80 32.95
N THR A 428 0.77 -35.24 32.36
CA THR A 428 2.06 -35.02 33.04
C THR A 428 2.20 -33.67 33.74
N SER A 429 1.30 -32.72 33.47
CA SER A 429 1.37 -31.38 34.06
C SER A 429 0.58 -31.28 35.37
N THR A 430 1.22 -30.77 36.42
CA THR A 430 0.62 -30.53 37.74
C THR A 430 0.22 -29.07 37.97
N THR A 431 0.37 -28.20 36.96
CA THR A 431 0.23 -26.73 37.07
C THR A 431 -0.85 -26.13 36.17
N LEU A 432 -1.58 -26.98 35.43
CA LEU A 432 -2.59 -26.58 34.45
C LEU A 432 -3.96 -27.13 34.85
N ALA A 433 -5.01 -26.35 34.62
CA ALA A 433 -6.38 -26.83 34.75
C ALA A 433 -6.81 -27.54 33.47
N VAL A 434 -7.62 -28.59 33.58
CA VAL A 434 -8.20 -29.30 32.43
C VAL A 434 -9.64 -28.83 32.24
N ASP A 435 -10.01 -28.52 31.00
CA ASP A 435 -11.38 -28.13 30.63
C ASP A 435 -12.24 -29.38 30.32
N PRO A 436 -13.58 -29.25 30.20
CA PRO A 436 -14.44 -30.39 29.91
C PRO A 436 -14.11 -31.13 28.59
N ALA A 437 -13.65 -30.42 27.54
CA ALA A 437 -13.30 -31.05 26.27
C ALA A 437 -11.96 -31.78 26.36
N GLY A 438 -10.94 -31.18 27.00
CA GLY A 438 -9.67 -31.85 27.29
C GLY A 438 -9.83 -33.09 28.18
N LEU A 439 -10.71 -33.04 29.17
CA LEU A 439 -11.07 -34.20 29.99
C LEU A 439 -11.75 -35.29 29.16
N LYS A 440 -12.73 -34.92 28.32
CA LYS A 440 -13.38 -35.87 27.41
C LYS A 440 -12.35 -36.51 26.46
N GLN A 441 -11.45 -35.74 25.87
CA GLN A 441 -10.42 -36.24 24.97
C GLN A 441 -9.46 -37.21 25.67
N ALA A 442 -9.02 -36.89 26.89
CA ALA A 442 -8.18 -37.78 27.69
C ALA A 442 -8.90 -39.09 28.05
N LEU A 443 -10.20 -39.01 28.41
CA LEU A 443 -11.04 -40.18 28.64
C LEU A 443 -11.26 -41.02 27.38
N ASP A 444 -11.63 -40.39 26.26
CA ASP A 444 -11.80 -41.05 24.95
C ASP A 444 -10.50 -41.74 24.53
N ALA A 445 -9.34 -41.11 24.71
CA ALA A 445 -8.04 -41.71 24.39
C ALA A 445 -7.69 -42.89 25.31
N LYS A 446 -8.07 -42.85 26.60
CA LYS A 446 -7.91 -43.99 27.52
C LYS A 446 -8.88 -45.12 27.20
N ILE A 447 -10.13 -44.81 26.83
CA ILE A 447 -11.12 -45.79 26.37
C ILE A 447 -10.67 -46.43 25.05
N ALA A 448 -10.15 -45.65 24.10
CA ALA A 448 -9.55 -46.12 22.86
C ALA A 448 -8.31 -46.98 23.12
N ALA A 449 -7.49 -46.67 24.14
CA ALA A 449 -6.40 -47.54 24.56
C ALA A 449 -6.90 -48.85 25.20
N ILE A 450 -8.00 -48.83 25.97
CA ILE A 450 -8.57 -50.04 26.59
C ILE A 450 -9.26 -50.93 25.53
N THR A 451 -9.91 -50.34 24.53
CA THR A 451 -10.60 -51.07 23.45
C THR A 451 -9.66 -51.50 22.32
N GLY A 452 -8.69 -50.66 21.95
CA GLY A 452 -7.67 -50.93 20.93
C GLY A 452 -6.42 -51.67 21.42
N ALA A 453 -6.20 -51.73 22.75
CA ALA A 453 -5.23 -52.63 23.37
C ALA A 453 -5.92 -53.65 24.30
N ALA A 454 -7.13 -54.08 23.94
CA ALA A 454 -7.65 -55.35 24.41
C ALA A 454 -6.58 -56.43 24.14
N PRO A 455 -6.03 -57.12 25.15
CA PRO A 455 -4.87 -57.98 24.97
C PRO A 455 -5.14 -59.06 23.92
N ALA A 456 -4.10 -59.55 23.24
CA ALA A 456 -4.21 -60.61 22.21
C ALA A 456 -4.97 -61.88 22.68
N ALA A 457 -5.15 -62.07 23.99
CA ALA A 457 -6.03 -63.08 24.59
C ALA A 457 -7.54 -62.91 24.30
N LEU A 458 -7.99 -61.75 23.78
CA LEU A 458 -9.38 -61.53 23.35
C LEU A 458 -9.51 -61.49 21.83
N ASP A 459 -8.48 -60.98 21.13
CA ASP A 459 -8.32 -61.15 19.69
C ASP A 459 -8.34 -62.64 19.32
N THR A 460 -7.61 -63.47 20.07
CA THR A 460 -7.61 -64.93 19.91
C THR A 460 -8.98 -65.60 19.99
N PHE A 461 -10.02 -65.03 20.63
CA PHE A 461 -11.37 -65.61 20.59
C PHE A 461 -12.11 -65.31 19.27
N VAL A 462 -11.91 -64.12 18.70
CA VAL A 462 -12.45 -63.75 17.38
C VAL A 462 -11.66 -64.44 16.28
N GLU A 463 -10.34 -64.51 16.40
CA GLU A 463 -9.50 -65.34 15.52
C GLU A 463 -9.84 -66.82 15.65
N PHE A 464 -10.14 -67.38 16.84
CA PHE A 464 -10.63 -68.75 16.95
C PHE A 464 -11.95 -68.93 16.20
N ALA A 465 -12.94 -68.05 16.44
CA ALA A 465 -14.25 -68.16 15.79
C ALA A 465 -14.12 -68.09 14.26
N ASN A 466 -13.31 -67.16 13.74
CA ASN A 466 -13.04 -67.02 12.31
C ASN A 466 -12.19 -68.16 11.73
N ALA A 467 -11.20 -68.68 12.45
CA ALA A 467 -10.37 -69.81 12.02
C ALA A 467 -11.14 -71.15 12.02
N LEU A 468 -12.15 -71.27 12.88
CA LEU A 468 -13.16 -72.33 12.84
C LEU A 468 -14.30 -72.05 11.82
N GLY A 469 -14.17 -70.99 11.02
CA GLY A 469 -15.08 -70.63 9.93
C GLY A 469 -16.45 -70.09 10.37
N ASN A 470 -16.60 -69.71 11.64
CA ASN A 470 -17.88 -69.38 12.29
C ASN A 470 -18.95 -70.48 12.13
N ASP A 471 -18.54 -71.74 12.02
CA ASP A 471 -19.44 -72.89 11.82
C ASP A 471 -20.08 -73.35 13.16
N PRO A 472 -21.41 -73.22 13.34
CA PRO A 472 -22.10 -73.69 14.54
C PRO A 472 -22.00 -75.21 14.77
N ASN A 473 -21.65 -75.96 13.73
CA ASN A 473 -21.56 -77.43 13.72
C ASN A 473 -20.12 -77.91 13.47
N PHE A 474 -19.10 -77.09 13.77
CA PHE A 474 -17.69 -77.34 13.46
C PHE A 474 -17.21 -78.79 13.67
N ALA A 475 -17.60 -79.43 14.78
CA ALA A 475 -17.26 -80.83 15.06
C ALA A 475 -17.73 -81.80 13.95
N THR A 476 -18.96 -81.64 13.47
CA THR A 476 -19.56 -82.43 12.37
C THR A 476 -18.84 -82.17 11.05
N THR A 477 -18.50 -80.90 10.77
CA THR A 477 -17.82 -80.49 9.54
C THR A 477 -16.39 -81.01 9.47
N ILE A 478 -15.65 -80.97 10.58
CA ILE A 478 -14.32 -81.60 10.67
C ILE A 478 -14.42 -83.12 10.54
N THR A 479 -15.34 -83.79 11.24
CA THR A 479 -15.53 -85.25 11.11
C THR A 479 -15.84 -85.65 9.66
N THR A 480 -16.68 -84.90 8.98
CA THR A 480 -17.01 -85.13 7.56
C THR A 480 -15.81 -84.87 6.65
N SER A 481 -15.07 -83.78 6.87
CA SER A 481 -13.87 -83.43 6.10
C SER A 481 -12.77 -84.48 6.26
N LEU A 482 -12.57 -85.01 7.48
CA LEU A 482 -11.60 -86.09 7.73
C LEU A 482 -11.99 -87.38 7.00
N ALA A 483 -13.29 -87.70 6.94
CA ALA A 483 -13.80 -88.86 6.21
C ALA A 483 -13.61 -88.77 4.67
N THR A 484 -13.36 -87.57 4.11
CA THR A 484 -13.04 -87.40 2.67
C THR A 484 -11.55 -87.50 2.35
N LYS A 485 -10.65 -87.55 3.35
CA LYS A 485 -9.21 -87.73 3.09
C LYS A 485 -8.94 -89.19 2.75
N LEU A 486 -8.28 -89.41 1.61
CA LEU A 486 -7.83 -90.75 1.20
C LEU A 486 -6.92 -91.34 2.30
N PRO A 487 -7.19 -92.56 2.82
CA PRO A 487 -6.35 -93.16 3.86
C PRO A 487 -4.92 -93.34 3.37
N ALA A 488 -3.92 -93.15 4.24
CA ALA A 488 -2.52 -93.41 3.90
C ALA A 488 -2.27 -94.89 3.51
N ALA A 489 -3.05 -95.82 4.06
CA ALA A 489 -3.07 -97.23 3.67
C ALA A 489 -3.66 -97.48 2.26
N SER A 490 -4.29 -96.47 1.65
CA SER A 490 -4.89 -96.49 0.31
C SER A 490 -4.09 -95.65 -0.70
N TYR A 491 -2.92 -95.12 -0.33
CA TYR A 491 -2.03 -94.38 -1.23
C TYR A 491 -0.74 -95.20 -1.43
N SER A 492 -0.74 -96.01 -2.47
CA SER A 492 0.31 -97.00 -2.74
C SER A 492 1.43 -96.44 -3.62
N ALA A 493 2.54 -97.19 -3.71
CA ALA A 493 3.61 -96.89 -4.66
C ALA A 493 3.11 -96.90 -6.13
N ALA A 494 2.04 -97.65 -6.44
CA ALA A 494 1.44 -97.65 -7.77
C ALA A 494 0.72 -96.34 -8.09
N ASP A 495 0.07 -95.70 -7.10
CA ASP A 495 -0.59 -94.40 -7.26
C ASP A 495 0.43 -93.26 -7.47
N VAL A 496 1.59 -93.37 -6.81
CA VAL A 496 2.72 -92.45 -7.00
C VAL A 496 3.35 -92.64 -8.38
N MET A 497 3.56 -93.88 -8.81
CA MET A 497 4.06 -94.21 -10.15
C MET A 497 3.10 -93.69 -11.24
N ALA A 498 1.80 -93.97 -11.13
CA ALA A 498 0.79 -93.53 -12.10
C ALA A 498 0.71 -92.01 -12.25
N LYS A 499 0.98 -91.25 -11.18
CA LYS A 499 1.10 -89.78 -11.26
C LYS A 499 2.41 -89.33 -11.87
N LEU A 500 3.52 -89.93 -11.46
CA LEU A 500 4.84 -89.60 -12.03
C LEU A 500 4.95 -89.97 -13.50
N GLN A 501 4.20 -90.97 -13.98
CA GLN A 501 4.07 -91.37 -15.40
C GLN A 501 3.22 -90.41 -16.27
N THR A 502 2.96 -89.17 -15.82
CA THR A 502 2.22 -88.15 -16.61
C THR A 502 3.02 -86.89 -16.99
N VAL A 503 4.34 -86.80 -16.73
CA VAL A 503 5.04 -85.49 -16.63
C VAL A 503 6.33 -85.24 -17.48
N ASP A 504 6.70 -86.03 -18.51
CA ASP A 504 7.81 -85.80 -19.50
C ASP A 504 7.64 -86.70 -20.81
N GLY A 505 8.68 -87.06 -21.62
CA GLY A 505 8.56 -87.58 -23.04
C GLY A 505 8.51 -89.07 -23.56
N ALA A 506 9.25 -90.14 -23.11
CA ALA A 506 9.24 -91.49 -23.77
C ALA A 506 9.18 -92.85 -22.96
N GLY A 507 10.12 -93.26 -22.08
CA GLY A 507 10.29 -94.66 -21.59
C GLY A 507 9.54 -95.03 -20.30
N SER A 508 9.49 -94.08 -19.38
CA SER A 508 8.42 -93.93 -18.37
C SER A 508 7.04 -93.65 -19.01
N GLY A 509 6.95 -93.67 -20.34
CA GLY A 509 6.27 -92.62 -21.09
C GLY A 509 7.08 -91.32 -21.13
N LEU A 510 8.19 -91.18 -20.36
CA LEU A 510 8.74 -89.87 -19.99
C LEU A 510 10.28 -89.74 -19.95
N ASP A 511 10.85 -89.08 -20.99
CA ASP A 511 12.26 -88.85 -21.34
C ASP A 511 12.35 -87.55 -22.21
N ALA A 512 12.94 -86.45 -21.71
CA ALA A 512 13.20 -85.24 -22.52
C ALA A 512 14.48 -85.35 -23.38
N ASP A 513 14.29 -85.81 -24.63
CA ASP A 513 15.00 -85.40 -25.86
C ASP A 513 16.45 -85.83 -26.20
N LEU A 514 16.76 -87.14 -26.12
CA LEU A 514 17.75 -87.70 -27.06
C LEU A 514 17.18 -87.71 -28.51
N ILE A 515 17.81 -86.92 -29.38
CA ILE A 515 17.43 -86.61 -30.78
C ILE A 515 18.02 -87.62 -31.76
N ASP A 516 17.24 -88.28 -32.65
CA ASP A 516 17.66 -89.11 -33.81
C ASP A 516 18.91 -90.02 -33.67
N GLY A 517 19.32 -90.35 -32.44
CA GLY A 517 20.63 -90.95 -32.13
C GLY A 517 21.86 -90.04 -32.31
N GLN A 518 21.68 -88.72 -32.52
CA GLN A 518 22.75 -87.74 -32.75
C GLN A 518 22.57 -86.41 -32.01
N HIS A 519 23.71 -85.84 -31.60
CA HIS A 519 23.79 -84.62 -30.79
C HIS A 519 23.37 -83.36 -31.55
N ALA A 520 23.00 -82.29 -30.83
CA ALA A 520 22.61 -80.99 -31.41
C ALA A 520 23.65 -80.35 -32.37
N ALA A 521 24.90 -80.85 -32.37
CA ALA A 521 25.94 -80.48 -33.34
C ALA A 521 25.64 -80.94 -34.79
N ALA A 522 24.64 -81.80 -35.01
CA ALA A 522 24.14 -82.13 -36.35
C ALA A 522 23.42 -80.95 -37.03
N PHE A 523 22.96 -79.94 -36.28
CA PHE A 523 22.22 -78.77 -36.79
C PHE A 523 23.12 -77.58 -37.16
N ALA A 524 24.27 -77.87 -37.76
CA ALA A 524 25.09 -77.00 -38.62
C ALA A 524 25.08 -75.46 -38.35
N LEU A 525 25.98 -75.05 -37.46
CA LEU A 525 26.82 -73.84 -37.54
C LEU A 525 26.33 -72.62 -38.36
N GLY A 526 25.86 -71.60 -37.64
CA GLY A 526 25.90 -70.19 -38.05
C GLY A 526 26.85 -69.33 -37.18
N ALA A 527 27.77 -69.97 -36.47
CA ALA A 527 28.64 -69.32 -35.49
C ALA A 527 29.94 -68.81 -36.12
N THR A 528 30.22 -67.51 -36.02
CA THR A 528 31.59 -66.97 -35.89
C THR A 528 31.57 -65.48 -35.56
N THR A 529 32.27 -65.11 -34.49
CA THR A 529 32.67 -63.73 -34.20
C THR A 529 34.16 -63.61 -34.53
N ILE A 530 34.53 -62.69 -35.41
CA ILE A 530 35.93 -62.30 -35.57
C ILE A 530 36.30 -61.40 -34.39
N THR A 531 37.16 -61.85 -33.48
CA THR A 531 37.83 -60.94 -32.55
C THR A 531 39.01 -60.29 -33.28
N ALA A 532 38.90 -59.01 -33.64
CA ALA A 532 40.05 -58.26 -34.12
C ALA A 532 40.97 -57.97 -32.93
N GLY A 533 42.16 -58.58 -32.93
CA GLY A 533 43.21 -58.28 -31.97
C GLY A 533 43.95 -56.98 -32.29
N THR A 534 44.82 -56.54 -31.38
CA THR A 534 45.74 -55.41 -31.60
C THR A 534 46.50 -55.57 -32.92
N GLY A 535 46.50 -54.53 -33.76
CA GLY A 535 47.08 -54.59 -35.11
C GLY A 535 46.05 -54.78 -36.25
N LEU A 536 44.79 -55.07 -35.93
CA LEU A 536 43.69 -55.23 -36.88
C LEU A 536 42.42 -54.52 -36.37
N THR A 537 41.61 -54.01 -37.29
CA THR A 537 40.28 -53.45 -37.01
C THR A 537 39.22 -54.17 -37.87
N GLY A 538 37.94 -54.11 -37.49
CA GLY A 538 36.83 -54.71 -38.25
C GLY A 538 36.30 -56.05 -37.74
N GLY A 539 36.61 -56.43 -36.50
CA GLY A 539 36.05 -57.62 -35.84
C GLY A 539 34.54 -57.51 -35.57
N GLY A 540 33.88 -58.65 -35.42
CA GLY A 540 32.45 -58.80 -35.15
C GLY A 540 31.86 -60.09 -35.71
N THR A 541 30.57 -60.33 -35.48
CA THR A 541 29.85 -61.50 -36.02
C THR A 541 29.75 -61.46 -37.55
N LEU A 542 29.86 -62.63 -38.19
CA LEU A 542 29.71 -62.83 -39.64
C LEU A 542 28.26 -62.72 -40.15
N ALA A 543 27.38 -62.02 -39.43
CA ALA A 543 25.99 -61.76 -39.83
C ALA A 543 25.86 -60.79 -41.03
N ALA A 544 26.95 -60.15 -41.43
CA ALA A 544 27.08 -59.33 -42.64
C ALA A 544 28.56 -59.31 -43.08
N SER A 545 28.84 -58.88 -44.32
CA SER A 545 30.20 -58.69 -44.82
C SER A 545 31.01 -57.77 -43.90
N ARG A 546 32.17 -58.24 -43.43
CA ARG A 546 33.12 -57.46 -42.63
C ARG A 546 34.38 -57.21 -43.43
N THR A 547 34.89 -55.99 -43.40
CA THR A 547 36.24 -55.68 -43.87
C THR A 547 37.16 -55.65 -42.65
N LEU A 548 38.10 -56.59 -42.59
CA LEU A 548 39.24 -56.48 -41.69
C LEU A 548 40.28 -55.59 -42.36
N ALA A 549 40.72 -54.55 -41.65
CA ALA A 549 41.75 -53.64 -42.11
C ALA A 549 42.91 -53.63 -41.11
N PHE A 550 44.15 -53.57 -41.61
CA PHE A 550 45.33 -53.40 -40.77
C PHE A 550 45.23 -52.09 -39.98
N ASP A 551 45.53 -52.17 -38.69
CA ASP A 551 45.69 -51.00 -37.85
C ASP A 551 46.98 -50.28 -38.24
N SER A 552 46.84 -49.13 -38.91
CA SER A 552 47.96 -48.35 -39.41
C SER A 552 48.75 -47.61 -38.31
N ALA A 553 48.47 -47.86 -37.03
CA ALA A 553 49.44 -47.62 -35.97
C ALA A 553 50.73 -48.48 -36.12
N TRP A 554 50.77 -49.46 -37.03
CA TRP A 554 51.89 -50.40 -37.23
C TRP A 554 52.66 -50.36 -38.58
N GLY A 555 52.27 -49.54 -39.58
CA GLY A 555 53.18 -49.05 -40.65
C GLY A 555 53.20 -49.64 -42.10
N ASP A 556 53.29 -48.71 -43.06
CA ASP A 556 53.83 -48.67 -44.46
C ASP A 556 53.51 -49.71 -45.61
N ALA A 557 52.89 -49.18 -46.70
CA ALA A 557 53.38 -49.17 -48.11
C ALA A 557 53.00 -50.15 -49.30
N ARG A 558 52.53 -49.49 -50.38
CA ARG A 558 53.13 -49.38 -51.75
C ARG A 558 52.84 -50.34 -52.95
N TYR A 559 52.06 -51.42 -52.87
CA TYR A 559 51.79 -52.27 -54.06
C TYR A 559 50.32 -52.72 -54.16
N ALA A 560 49.63 -52.72 -55.31
CA ALA A 560 50.03 -52.37 -56.69
C ALA A 560 48.81 -51.97 -57.58
N LEU A 561 49.02 -51.02 -58.50
CA LEU A 561 48.53 -50.94 -59.90
C LEU A 561 48.77 -49.49 -60.41
N GLY A 562 49.64 -49.33 -61.41
CA GLY A 562 50.35 -48.07 -61.65
C GLY A 562 49.63 -47.02 -62.51
N THR A 563 49.95 -45.74 -62.25
CA THR A 563 49.57 -44.58 -63.07
C THR A 563 50.77 -43.65 -63.24
N THR A 564 50.93 -43.09 -64.45
CA THR A 564 52.06 -42.22 -64.86
C THR A 564 52.16 -40.96 -64.00
N ALA A 565 53.37 -40.42 -63.79
CA ALA A 565 53.58 -39.27 -62.89
C ALA A 565 54.43 -38.15 -63.51
N ILE A 566 54.13 -36.90 -63.15
CA ILE A 566 54.96 -35.72 -63.47
C ILE A 566 55.97 -35.51 -62.34
N ALA A 567 57.26 -35.46 -62.67
CA ALA A 567 58.31 -34.99 -61.75
C ALA A 567 58.40 -33.46 -61.81
N ALA A 568 58.22 -32.77 -60.68
CA ALA A 568 58.53 -31.35 -60.59
C ALA A 568 60.04 -31.18 -60.38
N GLY A 569 60.68 -30.34 -61.20
CA GLY A 569 62.11 -30.03 -61.07
C GLY A 569 62.40 -29.02 -59.96
N THR A 570 63.68 -28.76 -59.69
CA THR A 570 64.11 -27.72 -58.73
C THR A 570 63.50 -26.35 -59.07
N GLY A 571 62.84 -25.73 -58.09
CA GLY A 571 62.11 -24.46 -58.27
C GLY A 571 60.60 -24.62 -58.55
N LEU A 572 60.08 -25.85 -58.64
CA LEU A 572 58.65 -26.13 -58.82
C LEU A 572 58.17 -27.21 -57.83
N SER A 573 56.93 -27.07 -57.37
CA SER A 573 56.20 -28.01 -56.52
C SER A 573 54.93 -28.51 -57.24
N GLY A 574 54.31 -29.60 -56.75
CA GLY A 574 53.04 -30.12 -57.31
C GLY A 574 53.14 -31.29 -58.29
N GLY A 575 54.30 -31.94 -58.39
CA GLY A 575 54.47 -33.21 -59.12
C GLY A 575 53.73 -34.39 -58.46
N GLY A 576 53.52 -35.48 -59.21
CA GLY A 576 52.81 -36.68 -58.75
C GLY A 576 52.07 -37.43 -59.85
N SER A 577 51.32 -38.49 -59.47
CA SER A 577 50.52 -39.30 -60.41
C SER A 577 49.43 -38.49 -61.13
N LEU A 578 49.26 -38.80 -62.42
CA LEU A 578 48.27 -38.27 -63.36
C LEU A 578 46.86 -38.87 -63.20
N ALA A 579 46.59 -39.62 -62.13
CA ALA A 579 45.24 -40.13 -61.82
C ALA A 579 44.18 -39.01 -61.64
N ALA A 580 44.59 -37.74 -61.53
CA ALA A 580 43.73 -36.56 -61.63
C ALA A 580 44.55 -35.33 -62.06
N SER A 581 43.88 -34.23 -62.44
CA SER A 581 44.53 -32.95 -62.82
C SER A 581 45.54 -32.49 -61.76
N ARG A 582 46.76 -32.16 -62.17
CA ARG A 582 47.85 -31.66 -61.31
C ARG A 582 48.13 -30.19 -61.61
N SER A 583 48.53 -29.43 -60.59
CA SER A 583 48.91 -28.03 -60.72
C SER A 583 50.34 -27.85 -60.22
N LEU A 584 51.22 -27.35 -61.09
CA LEU A 584 52.59 -27.00 -60.71
C LEU A 584 52.62 -25.56 -60.18
N ALA A 585 53.33 -25.33 -59.07
CA ALA A 585 53.50 -24.02 -58.45
C ALA A 585 54.97 -23.70 -58.21
N PHE A 586 55.37 -22.44 -58.34
CA PHE A 586 56.75 -22.01 -58.08
C PHE A 586 57.14 -22.18 -56.61
N ASP A 587 58.31 -22.76 -56.39
CA ASP A 587 58.90 -22.91 -55.05
C ASP A 587 59.50 -21.57 -54.60
N THR A 588 58.99 -21.06 -53.48
CA THR A 588 59.41 -19.80 -52.86
C THR A 588 60.86 -19.78 -52.38
N ALA A 589 61.59 -20.91 -52.39
CA ALA A 589 62.99 -20.98 -51.98
C ALA A 589 64.01 -20.41 -52.99
N TRP A 590 63.66 -20.15 -54.26
CA TRP A 590 64.64 -19.87 -55.34
C TRP A 590 64.48 -18.53 -56.14
N GLY A 591 63.79 -17.53 -55.59
CA GLY A 591 64.16 -16.08 -55.69
C GLY A 591 63.95 -15.22 -56.97
N ASP A 592 63.10 -14.18 -56.86
CA ASP A 592 63.45 -12.76 -57.16
C ASP A 592 62.71 -11.86 -56.16
N ALA A 593 63.45 -11.12 -55.33
CA ALA A 593 62.89 -10.33 -54.23
C ALA A 593 62.11 -9.07 -54.66
N ARG A 594 62.04 -8.75 -55.96
CA ARG A 594 61.26 -7.60 -56.47
C ARG A 594 59.79 -7.92 -56.74
N TYR A 595 59.43 -9.20 -56.83
CA TYR A 595 58.05 -9.65 -57.04
C TYR A 595 57.47 -10.45 -55.86
N ALA A 596 58.24 -10.63 -54.78
CA ALA A 596 57.80 -11.22 -53.53
C ALA A 596 58.07 -10.28 -52.35
N VAL A 597 57.04 -9.57 -51.89
CA VAL A 597 57.09 -8.86 -50.60
C VAL A 597 57.17 -9.91 -49.49
N LYS A 598 58.25 -9.92 -48.72
CA LYS A 598 58.36 -10.76 -47.52
C LYS A 598 57.27 -10.38 -46.51
N ALA A 599 56.62 -11.40 -45.93
CA ALA A 599 55.86 -11.21 -44.71
C ALA A 599 56.74 -10.55 -43.63
N GLY A 600 56.26 -9.45 -43.04
CA GLY A 600 56.92 -8.76 -41.92
C GLY A 600 57.84 -7.57 -42.28
N ALA A 601 57.94 -7.14 -43.54
CA ALA A 601 58.68 -5.92 -43.89
C ALA A 601 57.80 -4.67 -43.76
N ALA A 602 58.17 -3.73 -42.87
CA ALA A 602 57.46 -2.46 -42.69
C ALA A 602 57.96 -1.36 -43.66
N LEU A 603 57.04 -0.67 -44.33
CA LEU A 603 57.33 0.60 -45.01
C LEU A 603 57.20 1.75 -43.98
N SER A 604 58.19 2.64 -43.93
CA SER A 604 58.17 3.80 -43.02
C SER A 604 58.39 5.11 -43.79
N GLY A 605 57.76 6.20 -43.33
CA GLY A 605 57.75 7.50 -44.00
C GLY A 605 56.44 7.81 -44.72
N ALA A 606 56.40 8.92 -45.45
CA ALA A 606 55.24 9.33 -46.24
C ALA A 606 55.15 8.52 -47.55
N VAL A 607 54.19 7.61 -47.63
CA VAL A 607 53.97 6.73 -48.79
C VAL A 607 52.83 7.27 -49.65
N THR A 608 53.13 7.69 -50.88
CA THR A 608 52.11 8.17 -51.83
C THR A 608 51.72 7.06 -52.80
N LEU A 609 50.45 6.64 -52.78
CA LEU A 609 49.89 5.68 -53.72
C LEU A 609 49.02 6.42 -54.75
N ASN A 610 49.50 6.55 -55.99
CA ASN A 610 48.79 7.23 -57.08
C ASN A 610 47.69 6.34 -57.72
N GLY A 611 47.01 5.51 -56.93
CA GLY A 611 46.05 4.51 -57.40
C GLY A 611 45.26 3.87 -56.26
N ARG A 612 44.50 2.81 -56.56
CA ARG A 612 43.66 2.12 -55.57
C ARG A 612 44.51 1.27 -54.61
N LEU A 613 44.46 1.59 -53.32
CA LEU A 613 44.82 0.64 -52.26
C LEU A 613 43.72 -0.43 -52.15
N SER A 614 44.10 -1.70 -52.11
CA SER A 614 43.16 -2.83 -51.98
C SER A 614 43.67 -3.80 -50.93
N ALA A 615 43.09 -3.75 -49.73
CA ALA A 615 43.38 -4.67 -48.65
C ALA A 615 42.29 -5.75 -48.59
N ILE A 616 42.65 -6.97 -49.00
CA ILE A 616 41.75 -8.14 -49.02
C ILE A 616 42.29 -9.13 -48.01
N ASP A 617 41.52 -9.38 -46.94
CA ASP A 617 41.73 -10.49 -46.02
C ASP A 617 40.72 -11.60 -46.36
N THR A 618 41.17 -12.85 -46.31
CA THR A 618 40.36 -14.05 -46.59
C THR A 618 39.87 -14.75 -45.32
N ASN A 619 40.38 -14.37 -44.13
CA ASN A 619 40.10 -15.03 -42.85
C ASN A 619 39.28 -14.14 -41.90
N SER A 620 38.11 -13.68 -42.34
CA SER A 620 37.25 -12.80 -41.56
C SER A 620 36.67 -13.50 -40.31
N THR A 621 37.13 -13.10 -39.13
CA THR A 621 36.40 -13.30 -37.87
C THR A 621 35.33 -12.21 -37.69
N ALA A 622 34.37 -12.41 -36.79
CA ALA A 622 33.34 -11.40 -36.52
C ALA A 622 33.96 -10.15 -35.87
N MET A 623 33.48 -8.95 -36.24
CA MET A 623 33.99 -7.65 -35.77
C MET A 623 34.00 -7.46 -34.24
N ALA A 624 33.27 -8.29 -33.49
CA ALA A 624 33.18 -8.25 -32.03
C ALA A 624 34.22 -9.13 -31.31
N THR A 625 35.27 -9.60 -32.00
CA THR A 625 36.31 -10.47 -31.41
C THR A 625 37.37 -9.62 -30.69
N ALA A 626 37.64 -9.90 -29.41
CA ALA A 626 38.48 -9.09 -28.52
C ALA A 626 40.01 -9.24 -28.73
N THR A 627 40.46 -9.31 -29.98
CA THR A 627 41.88 -9.43 -30.37
C THR A 627 42.26 -8.28 -31.29
N GLY A 628 43.43 -7.65 -31.07
CA GLY A 628 43.92 -6.55 -31.91
C GLY A 628 44.44 -7.03 -33.28
N GLY A 629 44.56 -6.12 -34.25
CA GLY A 629 45.17 -6.41 -35.56
C GLY A 629 44.31 -7.25 -36.53
N LEU A 630 42.99 -7.33 -36.32
CA LEU A 630 42.06 -8.13 -37.15
C LEU A 630 41.50 -7.39 -38.38
N GLY A 631 41.77 -6.09 -38.53
CA GLY A 631 41.29 -5.31 -39.67
C GLY A 631 42.22 -5.42 -40.89
N SER A 632 41.67 -5.65 -42.08
CA SER A 632 42.46 -5.66 -43.32
C SER A 632 43.16 -4.32 -43.59
N LEU A 633 42.60 -3.22 -43.06
CA LEU A 633 43.26 -1.91 -42.93
C LEU A 633 43.09 -1.42 -41.49
N GLU A 634 44.20 -1.29 -40.76
CA GLU A 634 44.22 -0.80 -39.36
C GLU A 634 44.85 0.60 -39.28
N ILE A 635 44.20 1.51 -38.54
CA ILE A 635 44.75 2.81 -38.18
C ILE A 635 45.00 2.80 -36.66
N ARG A 636 46.27 2.90 -36.26
CA ARG A 636 46.70 2.77 -34.85
C ARG A 636 47.61 3.93 -34.47
N SER A 637 47.41 4.49 -33.28
CA SER A 637 48.29 5.50 -32.70
C SER A 637 49.52 4.86 -32.02
N SER A 638 50.53 5.67 -31.69
CA SER A 638 51.77 5.20 -31.07
C SER A 638 51.68 4.98 -29.56
N GLY A 639 50.58 5.35 -28.91
CA GLY A 639 50.40 5.21 -27.46
C GLY A 639 48.96 5.44 -27.01
N ALA A 640 48.60 4.90 -25.84
CA ALA A 640 47.23 4.75 -25.36
C ALA A 640 46.45 6.06 -25.09
N THR A 641 47.10 7.22 -25.14
CA THR A 641 46.48 8.55 -24.95
C THR A 641 46.36 9.35 -26.24
N SER A 642 46.81 8.81 -27.38
CA SER A 642 46.80 9.48 -28.68
C SER A 642 45.66 8.97 -29.56
N ALA A 643 44.92 9.89 -30.17
CA ALA A 643 43.85 9.57 -31.12
C ALA A 643 44.37 8.73 -32.31
N ALA A 644 43.57 7.76 -32.74
CA ALA A 644 43.81 6.93 -33.91
C ALA A 644 42.88 7.39 -35.05
N MET A 645 43.41 8.20 -35.96
CA MET A 645 42.61 8.95 -36.93
C MET A 645 43.22 8.97 -38.34
N ILE A 646 42.34 9.04 -39.34
CA ILE A 646 42.68 9.27 -40.74
C ILE A 646 42.32 10.72 -41.13
N GLY A 647 43.21 11.37 -41.88
CA GLY A 647 42.98 12.72 -42.40
C GLY A 647 42.36 12.70 -43.79
N PHE A 648 41.18 13.30 -43.93
CA PHE A 648 40.57 13.58 -45.23
C PHE A 648 40.91 15.01 -45.63
N HIS A 649 41.78 15.18 -46.62
CA HIS A 649 42.26 16.49 -47.06
C HIS A 649 41.96 16.72 -48.54
N ARG A 650 41.19 17.78 -48.82
CA ARG A 650 41.09 18.40 -50.15
C ARG A 650 41.97 19.65 -50.16
N PRO A 651 43.14 19.64 -50.83
CA PRO A 651 44.07 20.76 -50.85
C PRO A 651 43.38 22.09 -51.18
N ASN A 652 43.69 23.12 -50.39
CA ASN A 652 43.16 24.49 -50.52
C ASN A 652 41.62 24.62 -50.44
N ALA A 653 40.91 23.62 -49.92
CA ALA A 653 39.43 23.65 -49.80
C ALA A 653 38.93 23.27 -48.41
N PHE A 654 39.16 22.03 -47.98
CA PHE A 654 38.65 21.53 -46.70
C PHE A 654 39.46 20.33 -46.21
N ALA A 655 39.72 20.28 -44.91
CA ALA A 655 40.24 19.09 -44.26
C ALA A 655 39.51 18.81 -42.94
N ALA A 656 39.39 17.53 -42.61
CA ALA A 656 38.94 17.04 -41.31
C ALA A 656 39.57 15.68 -41.00
N TYR A 657 39.67 15.35 -39.72
CA TYR A 657 39.98 14.02 -39.24
C TYR A 657 38.70 13.22 -38.98
N PHE A 658 38.79 11.91 -39.16
CA PHE A 658 37.82 10.93 -38.68
C PHE A 658 38.56 9.80 -37.98
N GLY A 659 38.06 9.31 -36.85
CA GLY A 659 38.70 8.22 -36.13
C GLY A 659 38.23 8.05 -34.70
N LEU A 660 39.02 7.31 -33.92
CA LEU A 660 38.84 7.14 -32.49
C LEU A 660 39.67 8.22 -31.77
N ASP A 661 39.01 9.09 -31.01
CA ASP A 661 39.65 10.13 -30.22
C ASP A 661 40.21 9.55 -28.89
N SER A 662 40.99 10.34 -28.19
CA SER A 662 41.65 10.04 -26.91
C SER A 662 40.71 9.63 -25.76
N ASP A 663 39.40 9.89 -25.88
CA ASP A 663 38.33 9.43 -24.97
C ASP A 663 37.67 8.11 -25.44
N ASN A 664 38.27 7.43 -26.42
CA ASN A 664 37.81 6.20 -27.06
C ASN A 664 36.46 6.34 -27.79
N GLN A 665 36.04 7.56 -28.14
CA GLN A 665 34.83 7.80 -28.92
C GLN A 665 35.13 7.95 -30.42
N TRP A 666 34.23 7.48 -31.27
CA TRP A 666 34.27 7.77 -32.71
C TRP A 666 33.91 9.24 -32.94
N LYS A 667 34.79 10.00 -33.60
CA LYS A 667 34.57 11.44 -33.87
C LYS A 667 34.96 11.86 -35.27
N VAL A 668 34.42 13.02 -35.69
CA VAL A 668 34.87 13.81 -36.84
C VAL A 668 35.21 15.23 -36.38
N GLY A 669 36.31 15.81 -36.83
CA GLY A 669 36.75 17.13 -36.34
C GLY A 669 38.14 17.59 -36.79
N GLY A 670 38.66 18.64 -36.17
CA GLY A 670 39.96 19.23 -36.49
C GLY A 670 40.00 20.02 -37.80
N TRP A 671 41.20 20.54 -38.14
CA TRP A 671 41.48 21.29 -39.37
C TRP A 671 40.43 22.38 -39.68
N SER A 672 39.68 22.25 -40.78
CA SER A 672 38.72 23.25 -41.26
C SER A 672 37.46 23.33 -40.40
N THR A 673 37.27 22.42 -39.44
CA THR A 673 36.21 22.49 -38.42
C THR A 673 36.67 23.16 -37.11
N GLY A 674 37.92 23.65 -37.07
CA GLY A 674 38.53 24.27 -35.89
C GLY A 674 39.09 23.23 -34.90
N ALA A 675 39.43 23.68 -33.69
CA ALA A 675 39.90 22.83 -32.59
C ALA A 675 38.75 22.09 -31.88
N LEU A 676 37.80 21.57 -32.64
CA LEU A 676 36.58 20.90 -32.17
C LEU A 676 36.52 19.48 -32.73
N ALA A 677 35.92 18.56 -31.97
CA ALA A 677 35.66 17.19 -32.40
C ALA A 677 34.24 16.78 -31.99
N TYR A 678 33.49 16.25 -32.95
CA TYR A 678 32.08 15.90 -32.82
C TYR A 678 31.91 14.38 -32.81
N THR A 679 31.29 13.85 -31.75
CA THR A 679 31.02 12.41 -31.61
C THR A 679 30.02 11.92 -32.66
N LEU A 680 30.35 10.80 -33.30
CA LEU A 680 29.47 10.11 -34.25
C LEU A 680 28.56 9.14 -33.50
N TRP A 681 27.26 9.42 -33.51
CA TRP A 681 26.26 8.55 -32.89
C TRP A 681 25.90 7.37 -33.80
N HIS A 682 25.93 6.15 -33.26
CA HIS A 682 25.56 4.90 -33.92
C HIS A 682 24.87 3.99 -32.91
N SER A 683 24.15 2.94 -33.36
CA SER A 683 23.29 2.09 -32.50
C SER A 683 23.95 1.46 -31.26
N GLY A 684 25.27 1.37 -31.18
CA GLY A 684 26.02 0.86 -30.02
C GLY A 684 26.40 1.92 -28.97
N ASN A 685 26.27 3.21 -29.30
CA ASN A 685 26.56 4.34 -28.41
C ASN A 685 25.37 5.33 -28.32
N PHE A 686 24.42 5.24 -29.25
CA PHE A 686 23.19 6.01 -29.25
C PHE A 686 22.17 5.36 -28.31
N THR A 687 22.07 5.90 -27.10
CA THR A 687 20.95 5.59 -26.19
C THR A 687 19.87 6.66 -26.39
N PRO A 688 18.71 6.34 -27.01
CA PRO A 688 17.63 7.32 -27.16
C PRO A 688 17.13 7.86 -25.82
N ALA A 689 17.26 7.05 -24.77
CA ALA A 689 17.05 7.47 -23.39
C ALA A 689 17.91 8.69 -23.01
N GLY A 690 19.18 8.80 -23.41
CA GLY A 690 20.02 9.94 -23.02
C GLY A 690 19.51 11.32 -23.50
N TYR A 691 18.62 11.36 -24.50
CA TYR A 691 18.09 12.61 -25.07
C TYR A 691 16.56 12.72 -25.11
N PHE A 692 15.80 11.62 -24.93
CA PHE A 692 14.34 11.65 -24.74
C PHE A 692 13.89 11.19 -23.34
N ASN A 693 14.73 10.49 -22.58
CA ASN A 693 14.48 10.31 -21.15
C ASN A 693 14.94 11.61 -20.46
N ASN A 694 13.96 12.48 -20.23
CA ASN A 694 14.07 13.53 -19.25
C ASN A 694 14.14 12.88 -17.86
N GLN A 695 15.27 12.22 -17.54
CA GLN A 695 15.69 11.99 -16.16
C GLN A 695 16.14 13.33 -15.59
N VAL A 696 15.15 14.19 -15.39
CA VAL A 696 15.14 15.15 -14.31
C VAL A 696 15.25 14.38 -12.99
N SER A 697 16.48 14.03 -12.61
CA SER A 697 16.82 13.52 -11.27
C SER A 697 16.44 14.50 -10.15
N ALA A 698 16.09 15.73 -10.51
CA ALA A 698 15.11 16.52 -9.82
C ALA A 698 14.08 17.02 -10.84
N TRP A 699 12.80 16.64 -10.68
CA TRP A 699 11.67 17.36 -11.30
C TRP A 699 11.97 18.86 -11.18
N LYS A 700 11.78 19.64 -12.26
CA LYS A 700 12.07 21.09 -12.18
C LYS A 700 11.24 21.68 -11.06
N ASN A 701 11.88 21.90 -9.90
CA ASN A 701 11.26 22.56 -8.79
C ASN A 701 10.79 23.92 -9.29
N THR A 702 9.55 24.28 -8.98
CA THR A 702 9.16 25.68 -9.10
C THR A 702 10.08 26.54 -8.21
N ASN A 703 10.13 27.85 -8.42
CA ASN A 703 11.08 28.73 -7.70
C ASN A 703 10.94 28.72 -6.15
N ASP A 704 9.89 28.05 -5.63
CA ASP A 704 9.62 27.76 -4.23
C ASP A 704 10.18 26.41 -3.72
N GLY A 705 10.88 25.64 -4.55
CA GLY A 705 11.55 24.40 -4.19
C GLY A 705 10.70 23.12 -4.25
N HIS A 706 9.44 23.19 -4.69
CA HIS A 706 8.55 22.03 -4.70
C HIS A 706 8.55 21.25 -6.03
N PRO A 707 8.62 19.90 -6.00
CA PRO A 707 8.44 19.08 -7.19
C PRO A 707 6.96 19.10 -7.62
N ARG A 708 6.69 19.63 -8.81
CA ARG A 708 5.34 19.70 -9.39
C ARG A 708 5.34 19.13 -10.81
N MET A 709 4.25 18.48 -11.18
CA MET A 709 4.00 18.12 -12.58
C MET A 709 3.50 19.37 -13.33
N HIS A 710 4.39 20.00 -14.09
CA HIS A 710 4.08 21.16 -14.92
C HIS A 710 3.80 20.72 -16.35
N PHE A 711 2.57 20.95 -16.83
CA PHE A 711 2.24 20.87 -18.24
C PHE A 711 2.28 22.29 -18.81
N GLU A 712 3.18 22.55 -19.76
CA GLU A 712 3.35 23.88 -20.34
C GLU A 712 2.25 24.18 -21.36
N ASN A 713 1.68 25.39 -21.30
CA ASN A 713 0.57 25.86 -22.14
C ASN A 713 0.99 26.20 -23.59
N ALA A 714 2.07 25.60 -24.09
CA ALA A 714 2.71 25.95 -25.36
C ALA A 714 3.06 24.69 -26.17
N GLY A 715 2.03 23.91 -26.51
CA GLY A 715 2.13 22.76 -27.41
C GLY A 715 1.49 21.47 -26.86
N PRO A 716 1.34 20.44 -27.72
CA PRO A 716 0.70 19.19 -27.34
C PRO A 716 1.59 18.38 -26.37
N SER A 717 1.30 18.50 -25.08
CA SER A 717 1.92 17.70 -24.01
C SER A 717 1.39 16.26 -24.03
N THR A 718 1.79 15.45 -25.02
CA THR A 718 1.35 14.05 -25.14
C THR A 718 2.20 13.12 -24.26
N TRP A 719 1.67 12.69 -23.12
CA TRP A 719 2.25 11.60 -22.34
C TRP A 719 1.64 10.26 -22.80
N ARG A 720 2.44 9.38 -23.40
CA ARG A 720 2.00 8.04 -23.84
C ARG A 720 2.79 6.95 -23.11
N GLY A 721 2.13 6.27 -22.17
CA GLY A 721 2.63 5.01 -21.64
C GLY A 721 2.40 3.87 -22.64
N TYR A 722 3.43 3.07 -22.93
CA TYR A 722 3.30 1.86 -23.74
C TYR A 722 3.12 0.65 -22.84
N GLY A 723 1.87 0.15 -22.74
CA GLY A 723 1.51 -1.04 -21.96
C GLY A 723 0.31 -0.82 -21.04
N SER A 724 -0.09 -1.86 -20.32
CA SER A 724 -1.27 -1.90 -19.44
C SER A 724 -1.09 -1.14 -18.11
N TRP A 725 -0.58 0.11 -18.15
CA TRP A 725 -0.06 0.82 -16.99
C TRP A 725 -0.75 2.15 -16.69
N PHE A 726 -0.96 2.36 -15.39
CA PHE A 726 -1.54 3.54 -14.75
C PHE A 726 -0.45 4.57 -14.40
N HIS A 727 -0.81 5.85 -14.30
CA HIS A 727 0.11 6.90 -13.82
C HIS A 727 -0.05 7.03 -12.31
N GLN A 728 0.92 6.57 -11.51
CA GLN A 728 0.86 6.65 -10.05
C GLN A 728 1.78 7.72 -9.48
N TRP A 729 1.26 8.46 -8.50
CA TRP A 729 2.05 9.28 -7.59
C TRP A 729 2.21 8.54 -6.27
N GLN A 730 3.44 8.26 -5.87
CA GLN A 730 3.78 7.62 -4.61
C GLN A 730 4.48 8.61 -3.67
N ASP A 731 4.39 8.39 -2.36
CA ASP A 731 5.25 9.07 -1.39
C ASP A 731 6.62 8.38 -1.25
N GLY A 732 7.50 8.95 -0.40
CA GLY A 732 8.83 8.40 -0.15
C GLY A 732 8.87 7.03 0.54
N ALA A 733 7.73 6.49 0.99
CA ALA A 733 7.59 5.13 1.50
C ALA A 733 6.99 4.17 0.45
N GLY A 734 6.70 4.65 -0.76
CA GLY A 734 6.10 3.87 -1.85
C GLY A 734 4.57 3.77 -1.80
N ALA A 735 3.89 4.47 -0.89
CA ALA A 735 2.44 4.42 -0.80
C ALA A 735 1.79 5.30 -1.88
N VAL A 736 0.87 4.73 -2.67
CA VAL A 736 0.17 5.44 -3.76
C VAL A 736 -0.78 6.49 -3.17
N ARG A 737 -0.61 7.74 -3.59
CA ARG A 737 -1.38 8.91 -3.14
C ARG A 737 -2.43 9.36 -4.14
N ALA A 738 -2.15 9.16 -5.43
CA ALA A 738 -3.14 9.26 -6.49
C ALA A 738 -2.70 8.37 -7.67
N PHE A 739 -3.63 7.98 -8.53
CA PHE A 739 -3.29 7.45 -9.85
C PHE A 739 -4.38 7.67 -10.91
N LEU A 740 -3.97 7.74 -12.18
CA LEU A 740 -4.86 7.63 -13.33
C LEU A 740 -4.79 6.20 -13.89
N GLU A 741 -5.92 5.50 -13.92
CA GLU A 741 -6.04 4.16 -14.49
C GLU A 741 -6.16 4.19 -16.02
N GLY A 742 -5.76 3.12 -16.71
CA GLY A 742 -5.95 2.97 -18.15
C GLY A 742 -7.42 2.98 -18.62
N ALA A 743 -8.38 2.79 -17.71
CA ALA A 743 -9.81 2.97 -17.95
C ALA A 743 -10.28 4.43 -17.90
N GLY A 744 -9.40 5.38 -17.53
CA GLY A 744 -9.73 6.80 -17.36
C GLY A 744 -10.12 7.21 -15.94
N ASN A 745 -10.23 6.26 -15.01
CA ASN A 745 -10.53 6.52 -13.60
C ASN A 745 -9.38 7.28 -12.92
N PHE A 746 -9.71 8.38 -12.22
CA PHE A 746 -8.77 9.10 -11.37
C PHE A 746 -9.02 8.79 -9.90
N TYR A 747 -8.06 8.12 -9.27
CA TYR A 747 -8.07 7.79 -7.86
C TYR A 747 -7.18 8.76 -7.09
N ALA A 748 -7.67 9.27 -5.96
CA ALA A 748 -6.89 10.07 -5.02
C ALA A 748 -7.20 9.62 -3.58
N THR A 749 -6.16 9.43 -2.75
CA THR A 749 -6.32 9.11 -1.33
C THR A 749 -6.50 10.37 -0.45
N GLY A 750 -6.52 11.54 -1.07
CA GLY A 750 -6.77 12.84 -0.43
C GLY A 750 -7.74 13.70 -1.23
N ASN A 751 -8.01 14.90 -0.73
CA ASN A 751 -9.02 15.80 -1.31
C ASN A 751 -8.66 16.30 -2.71
N VAL A 752 -9.61 16.20 -3.65
CA VAL A 752 -9.54 16.89 -4.95
C VAL A 752 -10.04 18.33 -4.76
N VAL A 753 -9.12 19.27 -4.64
CA VAL A 753 -9.44 20.71 -4.48
C VAL A 753 -9.51 21.36 -5.86
N ALA A 754 -10.72 21.76 -6.28
CA ALA A 754 -10.97 22.38 -7.58
C ALA A 754 -11.77 23.69 -7.44
N TYR A 755 -11.46 24.65 -8.31
CA TYR A 755 -12.06 25.99 -8.41
C TYR A 755 -11.83 26.92 -7.19
N TYR A 756 -11.83 28.22 -7.44
CA TYR A 756 -11.82 29.24 -6.38
C TYR A 756 -13.25 29.56 -5.93
N SER A 757 -13.46 29.73 -4.61
CA SER A 757 -14.80 29.99 -4.04
C SER A 757 -14.84 31.11 -2.98
N ASP A 758 -13.73 31.83 -2.77
CA ASP A 758 -13.63 32.96 -1.84
C ASP A 758 -14.64 34.08 -2.18
N ARG A 759 -15.23 34.72 -1.16
CA ARG A 759 -16.20 35.82 -1.33
C ARG A 759 -15.59 37.02 -2.06
N ARG A 760 -14.28 37.28 -1.92
CA ARG A 760 -13.56 38.39 -2.56
C ARG A 760 -13.38 38.22 -4.07
N LEU A 761 -13.69 37.04 -4.59
CA LEU A 761 -13.57 36.69 -6.02
C LEU A 761 -14.96 36.56 -6.69
N LYS A 762 -16.00 37.14 -6.08
CA LYS A 762 -17.41 37.00 -6.48
C LYS A 762 -18.17 38.31 -6.31
N ASP A 763 -18.69 38.82 -7.42
CA ASP A 763 -19.66 39.91 -7.45
C ASP A 763 -21.10 39.37 -7.55
N GLU A 764 -22.10 40.25 -7.42
CA GLU A 764 -23.53 39.97 -7.64
C GLU A 764 -24.10 38.72 -6.93
N ILE A 765 -23.60 38.42 -5.73
CA ILE A 765 -24.00 37.24 -4.95
C ILE A 765 -25.48 37.34 -4.55
N ARG A 766 -26.33 36.51 -5.18
CA ARG A 766 -27.78 36.40 -4.93
C ARG A 766 -28.20 34.97 -4.55
N PRO A 767 -29.32 34.78 -3.83
CA PRO A 767 -29.92 33.46 -3.61
C PRO A 767 -30.33 32.75 -4.91
N ILE A 768 -30.56 31.45 -4.83
CA ILE A 768 -31.17 30.64 -5.90
C ILE A 768 -32.62 30.45 -5.51
N ASP A 769 -33.49 31.34 -5.97
CA ASP A 769 -34.91 31.38 -5.60
C ASP A 769 -35.79 30.51 -6.53
N ASP A 770 -35.28 30.20 -7.72
CA ASP A 770 -35.87 29.36 -8.76
C ASP A 770 -35.58 27.85 -8.59
N TRP A 771 -35.01 27.45 -7.44
CA TRP A 771 -34.62 26.07 -7.12
C TRP A 771 -35.72 25.04 -7.41
N ARG A 772 -36.99 25.39 -7.19
CA ARG A 772 -38.12 24.47 -7.36
C ARG A 772 -38.35 24.14 -8.83
N ALA A 773 -38.36 25.17 -9.69
CA ALA A 773 -38.50 25.00 -11.13
C ALA A 773 -37.32 24.21 -11.72
N ILE A 774 -36.10 24.42 -11.19
CA ILE A 774 -34.91 23.67 -11.61
C ILE A 774 -35.05 22.17 -11.24
N ILE A 775 -35.45 21.84 -10.00
CA ILE A 775 -35.56 20.45 -9.55
C ILE A 775 -36.77 19.73 -10.19
N GLU A 776 -37.91 20.40 -10.38
CA GLU A 776 -39.08 19.82 -11.05
C GLU A 776 -38.84 19.59 -12.56
N GLY A 777 -37.92 20.34 -13.18
CA GLY A 777 -37.56 20.23 -14.60
C GLY A 777 -36.54 19.14 -14.96
N ILE A 778 -35.92 18.46 -13.98
CA ILE A 778 -34.90 17.43 -14.21
C ILE A 778 -35.32 16.07 -13.65
N ARG A 779 -35.01 14.98 -14.37
CA ARG A 779 -35.33 13.62 -13.93
C ARG A 779 -34.06 12.85 -13.56
N GLY A 780 -34.06 12.25 -12.37
CA GLY A 780 -33.15 11.15 -12.06
C GLY A 780 -33.60 9.90 -12.83
N VAL A 781 -32.77 9.39 -13.72
CA VAL A 781 -33.10 8.28 -14.62
C VAL A 781 -32.16 7.09 -14.42
N ARG A 782 -32.67 5.89 -14.71
CA ARG A 782 -31.85 4.70 -14.97
C ARG A 782 -31.66 4.54 -16.46
N PHE A 783 -30.45 4.22 -16.91
CA PHE A 783 -30.12 4.07 -18.32
C PHE A 783 -29.03 3.01 -18.55
N ARG A 784 -28.92 2.54 -19.79
CA ARG A 784 -27.81 1.74 -20.29
C ARG A 784 -27.18 2.43 -21.49
N TRP A 785 -25.88 2.30 -21.65
CA TRP A 785 -25.18 2.89 -22.78
C TRP A 785 -25.57 2.20 -24.10
N ASN A 786 -25.95 3.00 -25.11
CA ASN A 786 -26.16 2.53 -26.47
C ASN A 786 -24.82 2.24 -27.16
N GLY A 787 -24.83 1.73 -28.41
CA GLY A 787 -23.60 1.36 -29.13
C GLY A 787 -22.52 2.45 -29.17
N ILE A 788 -22.90 3.72 -29.36
CA ILE A 788 -21.99 4.87 -29.36
C ILE A 788 -21.47 5.14 -27.93
N GLY A 789 -22.37 5.13 -26.95
CA GLY A 789 -22.01 5.29 -25.54
C GLY A 789 -20.98 4.25 -25.06
N ARG A 790 -21.15 2.97 -25.44
CA ARG A 790 -20.22 1.89 -25.07
C ARG A 790 -18.80 2.12 -25.62
N GLN A 791 -18.69 2.62 -26.85
CA GLN A 791 -17.40 3.00 -27.44
C GLN A 791 -16.74 4.17 -26.70
N LEU A 792 -17.54 5.09 -26.14
CA LEU A 792 -17.04 6.28 -25.44
C LEU A 792 -16.63 6.03 -23.98
N VAL A 793 -17.38 5.20 -23.24
CA VAL A 793 -17.09 4.91 -21.81
C VAL A 793 -16.33 3.60 -21.56
N GLY A 794 -16.23 2.74 -22.58
CA GLY A 794 -15.59 1.43 -22.48
C GLY A 794 -16.54 0.31 -22.02
N GLU A 795 -16.21 -0.92 -22.41
CA GLU A 795 -17.07 -2.11 -22.24
C GLU A 795 -17.34 -2.49 -20.76
N ALA A 796 -16.54 -2.02 -19.80
CA ALA A 796 -16.70 -2.34 -18.39
C ALA A 796 -17.97 -1.74 -17.74
N GLU A 797 -18.29 -0.47 -18.07
CA GLU A 797 -19.47 0.23 -17.56
C GLU A 797 -20.67 0.15 -18.52
N ALA A 798 -20.38 -0.07 -19.80
CA ALA A 798 -21.31 -0.24 -20.90
C ALA A 798 -22.48 -1.21 -20.65
N GLY A 799 -22.20 -2.33 -19.97
CA GLY A 799 -23.14 -3.43 -19.77
C GLY A 799 -24.07 -3.29 -18.56
N GLN A 800 -23.85 -2.30 -17.69
CA GLN A 800 -24.52 -2.18 -16.39
C GLN A 800 -25.68 -1.16 -16.41
N ASP A 801 -26.61 -1.30 -15.46
CA ASP A 801 -27.68 -0.31 -15.24
C ASP A 801 -27.15 0.90 -14.48
N GLN A 802 -26.92 2.00 -15.21
CA GLN A 802 -26.42 3.26 -14.67
C GLN A 802 -27.56 4.12 -14.10
N VAL A 803 -27.20 5.04 -13.19
CA VAL A 803 -28.10 6.05 -12.61
C VAL A 803 -27.51 7.44 -12.87
N GLY A 804 -28.31 8.40 -13.31
CA GLY A 804 -27.84 9.76 -13.56
C GLY A 804 -28.92 10.71 -14.04
N PHE A 805 -28.50 11.79 -14.70
CA PHE A 805 -29.36 12.82 -15.28
C PHE A 805 -29.15 12.90 -16.79
N ILE A 806 -30.19 13.28 -17.53
CA ILE A 806 -30.07 13.61 -18.95
C ILE A 806 -29.54 15.04 -19.09
N ALA A 807 -28.40 15.20 -19.76
CA ALA A 807 -27.72 16.51 -19.85
C ALA A 807 -28.59 17.58 -20.51
N GLN A 808 -29.40 17.23 -21.52
CA GLN A 808 -30.32 18.15 -22.19
C GLN A 808 -31.44 18.66 -21.26
N GLU A 809 -31.91 17.85 -20.31
CA GLU A 809 -32.87 18.31 -19.30
C GLU A 809 -32.22 19.33 -18.36
N VAL A 810 -31.03 19.02 -17.84
CA VAL A 810 -30.26 19.93 -16.98
C VAL A 810 -29.94 21.24 -17.73
N ALA A 811 -29.54 21.17 -19.00
CA ALA A 811 -29.25 22.35 -19.81
C ALA A 811 -30.44 23.29 -19.99
N SER A 812 -31.67 22.75 -20.02
CA SER A 812 -32.90 23.54 -20.23
C SER A 812 -33.30 24.43 -19.05
N VAL A 813 -32.94 24.02 -17.82
CA VAL A 813 -33.28 24.75 -16.58
C VAL A 813 -32.06 25.32 -15.84
N LEU A 814 -30.87 24.77 -16.07
CA LEU A 814 -29.62 25.17 -15.45
C LEU A 814 -28.46 25.07 -16.46
N PRO A 815 -28.35 26.01 -17.43
CA PRO A 815 -27.32 25.96 -18.49
C PRO A 815 -25.87 25.85 -17.96
N GLN A 816 -25.57 26.50 -16.84
CA GLN A 816 -24.27 26.42 -16.16
C GLN A 816 -23.98 25.05 -15.52
N GLY A 817 -25.00 24.20 -15.36
CA GLY A 817 -24.94 22.84 -14.84
C GLY A 817 -24.53 21.79 -15.86
N VAL A 818 -24.24 22.18 -17.10
CA VAL A 818 -23.67 21.30 -18.13
C VAL A 818 -22.37 21.85 -18.70
N ALA A 819 -21.68 21.00 -19.47
CA ALA A 819 -20.56 21.36 -20.33
C ALA A 819 -20.58 20.49 -21.59
N GLU A 820 -19.87 20.94 -22.60
CA GLU A 820 -19.53 20.17 -23.80
C GLU A 820 -18.55 19.03 -23.43
N GLN A 821 -18.78 17.82 -23.94
CA GLN A 821 -17.91 16.67 -23.67
C GLN A 821 -16.65 16.73 -24.54
N LEU A 822 -15.56 17.30 -24.00
CA LEU A 822 -14.32 17.53 -24.75
C LEU A 822 -13.67 16.26 -25.33
N LEU A 823 -13.93 15.07 -24.75
CA LEU A 823 -13.39 13.78 -25.25
C LEU A 823 -13.95 13.35 -26.62
N GLN A 824 -14.92 14.08 -27.18
CA GLN A 824 -15.46 13.88 -28.52
C GLN A 824 -14.59 14.50 -29.64
N TYR A 825 -13.61 15.34 -29.27
CA TYR A 825 -12.70 16.00 -30.21
C TYR A 825 -11.30 15.39 -30.17
N GLN A 826 -10.59 15.49 -31.29
CA GLN A 826 -9.21 15.01 -31.42
C GLN A 826 -8.16 16.09 -31.09
N ASP A 827 -8.56 17.36 -31.08
CA ASP A 827 -7.69 18.52 -30.89
C ASP A 827 -8.40 19.70 -30.20
N GLU A 828 -7.62 20.70 -29.83
CA GLU A 828 -8.09 21.95 -29.20
C GLU A 828 -8.95 22.84 -30.12
N HIS A 829 -8.96 22.57 -31.43
CA HIS A 829 -9.74 23.30 -32.42
C HIS A 829 -11.17 22.73 -32.57
N LYS A 830 -11.55 21.78 -31.72
CA LYS A 830 -12.81 21.04 -31.76
C LYS A 830 -13.03 20.28 -33.07
N THR A 831 -11.97 19.77 -33.69
CA THR A 831 -12.16 18.84 -34.82
C THR A 831 -12.77 17.53 -34.30
N PRO A 832 -13.91 17.07 -34.84
CA PRO A 832 -14.53 15.81 -34.43
C PRO A 832 -13.58 14.62 -34.53
N ARG A 833 -13.67 13.70 -33.57
CA ARG A 833 -13.01 12.39 -33.67
C ARG A 833 -13.56 11.61 -34.86
N THR A 834 -12.68 10.94 -35.58
CA THR A 834 -13.05 10.11 -36.75
C THR A 834 -13.76 8.82 -36.40
N ASP A 835 -13.62 8.33 -35.16
CA ASP A 835 -14.25 7.10 -34.69
C ASP A 835 -15.64 7.31 -34.05
N VAL A 836 -16.04 8.56 -33.78
CA VAL A 836 -17.31 8.90 -33.09
C VAL A 836 -18.17 9.77 -33.99
N PRO A 837 -19.45 9.45 -34.23
CA PRO A 837 -20.35 10.35 -34.94
C PRO A 837 -20.71 11.54 -34.05
N VAL A 838 -20.05 12.68 -34.28
CA VAL A 838 -20.29 13.97 -33.59
C VAL A 838 -20.78 14.98 -34.62
N ASP A 839 -21.91 15.62 -34.36
CA ASP A 839 -22.33 16.81 -35.11
C ASP A 839 -21.74 18.06 -34.43
N PRO A 840 -20.92 18.89 -35.11
CA PRO A 840 -20.45 20.16 -34.56
C PRO A 840 -21.56 21.15 -34.17
N ALA A 841 -22.78 21.00 -34.72
CA ALA A 841 -23.94 21.82 -34.37
C ALA A 841 -24.77 21.26 -33.20
N ASP A 842 -24.62 19.98 -32.86
CA ASP A 842 -25.28 19.32 -31.72
C ASP A 842 -24.25 18.44 -30.95
N PRO A 843 -23.33 19.06 -30.19
CA PRO A 843 -22.27 18.35 -29.48
C PRO A 843 -22.81 17.55 -28.30
N TYR A 844 -22.18 16.40 -27.98
CA TYR A 844 -22.53 15.66 -26.78
C TYR A 844 -22.22 16.49 -25.53
N LEU A 845 -23.16 16.49 -24.58
CA LEU A 845 -23.09 17.23 -23.33
C LEU A 845 -22.80 16.29 -22.16
N THR A 846 -22.12 16.81 -21.15
CA THR A 846 -21.96 16.19 -19.84
C THR A 846 -22.49 17.10 -18.73
N VAL A 847 -22.95 16.51 -17.64
CA VAL A 847 -23.45 17.24 -16.46
C VAL A 847 -22.27 17.63 -15.57
N ARG A 848 -22.39 18.78 -14.89
CA ARG A 848 -21.50 19.25 -13.81
C ARG A 848 -22.19 19.09 -12.46
N PRO A 849 -22.05 17.95 -11.76
CA PRO A 849 -22.82 17.65 -10.55
C PRO A 849 -22.60 18.68 -9.44
N GLU A 850 -21.41 19.29 -9.37
CA GLU A 850 -21.05 20.31 -8.39
C GLU A 850 -21.87 21.60 -8.51
N LYS A 851 -22.56 21.81 -9.64
CA LYS A 851 -23.47 22.95 -9.85
C LYS A 851 -24.91 22.66 -9.44
N LEU A 852 -25.30 21.40 -9.33
CA LEU A 852 -26.62 20.97 -8.82
C LEU A 852 -26.66 20.98 -7.28
N ILE A 853 -25.53 20.74 -6.60
CA ILE A 853 -25.47 20.69 -5.13
C ILE A 853 -26.00 21.98 -4.46
N PRO A 854 -25.62 23.21 -4.88
CA PRO A 854 -26.20 24.43 -4.31
C PRO A 854 -27.72 24.58 -4.52
N VAL A 855 -28.25 24.07 -5.63
CA VAL A 855 -29.69 24.06 -5.92
C VAL A 855 -30.41 23.11 -4.95
N LEU A 856 -29.88 21.89 -4.77
CA LEU A 856 -30.40 20.92 -3.80
C LEU A 856 -30.39 21.46 -2.37
N VAL A 857 -29.35 22.21 -1.96
CA VAL A 857 -29.30 22.87 -0.65
C VAL A 857 -30.43 23.87 -0.46
N GLN A 858 -30.78 24.66 -1.48
CA GLN A 858 -31.93 25.57 -1.40
C GLN A 858 -33.27 24.83 -1.48
N ALA A 859 -33.35 23.73 -2.23
CA ALA A 859 -34.55 22.90 -2.29
C ALA A 859 -34.88 22.25 -0.94
N VAL A 860 -33.87 21.72 -0.23
CA VAL A 860 -34.04 21.20 1.14
C VAL A 860 -34.50 22.31 2.10
N LYS A 861 -33.90 23.50 2.02
CA LYS A 861 -34.32 24.65 2.85
C LYS A 861 -35.75 25.09 2.57
N GLY A 862 -36.16 25.12 1.30
CA GLY A 862 -37.53 25.41 0.89
C GLY A 862 -38.53 24.39 1.43
N LEU A 863 -38.21 23.10 1.28
CA LEU A 863 -39.04 22.00 1.81
C LEU A 863 -39.15 22.05 3.34
N MET A 864 -38.07 22.36 4.06
CA MET A 864 -38.10 22.54 5.51
C MET A 864 -39.06 23.67 5.93
N ALA A 865 -39.01 24.81 5.24
CA ALA A 865 -39.90 25.93 5.51
C ALA A 865 -41.38 25.61 5.21
N GLU A 866 -41.65 24.83 4.15
CA GLU A 866 -43.00 24.35 3.83
C GLU A 866 -43.50 23.35 4.88
N VAL A 867 -42.66 22.41 5.32
CA VAL A 867 -42.98 21.46 6.40
C VAL A 867 -43.28 22.18 7.72
N ASP A 868 -42.52 23.22 8.08
CA ASP A 868 -42.78 23.99 9.30
C ASP A 868 -44.05 24.84 9.19
N SER A 869 -44.36 25.37 8.00
CA SER A 869 -45.65 26.01 7.72
C SER A 869 -46.83 25.03 7.85
N LEU A 870 -46.70 23.82 7.30
CA LEU A 870 -47.71 22.76 7.43
C LEU A 870 -47.93 22.34 8.88
N LYS A 871 -46.86 22.16 9.68
CA LYS A 871 -46.97 21.92 11.13
C LYS A 871 -47.68 23.06 11.85
N ALA A 872 -47.35 24.31 11.52
CA ALA A 872 -47.97 25.49 12.13
C ALA A 872 -49.46 25.65 11.74
N ASN A 873 -49.87 25.20 10.56
CA ASN A 873 -51.27 25.19 10.15
C ASN A 873 -52.04 24.02 10.80
N LEU A 874 -51.46 22.81 10.82
CA LEU A 874 -52.04 21.66 11.54
C LEU A 874 -52.23 21.97 13.03
N ALA A 875 -51.27 22.64 13.67
CA ALA A 875 -51.40 23.09 15.06
C ALA A 875 -52.51 24.14 15.30
N LYS A 876 -52.98 24.83 14.25
CA LYS A 876 -54.16 25.73 14.29
C LYS A 876 -55.48 25.03 13.96
N GLU A 877 -55.45 23.89 13.29
CA GLU A 877 -56.64 23.07 13.01
C GLU A 877 -56.96 22.08 14.14
N VAL A 878 -55.95 21.75 14.96
CA VAL A 878 -56.07 20.89 16.17
C VAL A 878 -56.41 21.72 17.43
N ALA A 879 -56.42 23.05 17.35
CA ALA A 879 -56.71 23.99 18.43
C ALA A 879 -58.07 24.71 18.24
#